data_AF-A0A7X3K7K1-F1
#
_entry.id   AF-A0A7X3K7K1-F1
#
_cell.length_a   1.000
_cell.length_b   1.000
_cell.length_c   1.000
_cell.angle_alpha   90.00
_cell.angle_beta   90.00
_cell.angle_gamma   90.00
#
_symmetry.space_group_name_H-M   'P 1'
#
loop_
_entity.id
_entity.type
_entity.pdbx_description
1 polymer ?
#
loop_
_entity_poly.entity_id
_entity_poly.type
_entity_poly.pdbx_seq_one_letter_code
_entity_poly.pdbx_strand_id
1 'polypeptide(L)'
;MSGRRLYAALAAAVLACAPAVAQELGIPQASDTAARTGDRANRADTTWLMAAVAPGLPDRLSIFRSDDGTTFVTQASEAYAPPRGMLREPALVRHDGQYRVAYVAGAGNEIGLARSSDLKHWTFERTVPMPGPARAPRWVRARDGGLRLVVALPRGPALLAPEAAPAPLALTGLQDKYEDAAVVADGDGYVALARRRADGILELAWARDLAGPWTIERTLDALGRAAPGVGLARRPDGSWRAVFADAAGHAWQADSADGMKTWSAKRPLAGVAAGVAAPDVLADRAQDVAAAVRPRGKPRQVGWDPYSLTVGGKRVVVWSGEIHPFRLPDPAQWRDVIQKMKAVGFNGVSFYFDWGYHSPAPGVYDFSGVRNVERALEIAEEEGMYVIARMGPYVNAELSGGGFPGWMFRNRAEARTDDPAYLAAVDEWMTQIDAIIARHQATTGGGTVIAYQLENELGKVEPKHVRQMAHLAAKARTDGITVPLFHNAAGRLPDWTPTASSAPWANPGPVDLYAFDGYPGGACDVHANPAGPNKAPDWGIYATPGPKAGALSSPGTPGFVAEIGAGWFDYWGSNGTYACTAERQGKGYQRVFYGTNLMNRITLHNIYMAFGGTSWGWLPGPIVYTSYDYGAPIAEDRGLRPKALALKQQGMFVQAAGPVLARMDKGPEIRTTNPRVRLYHNVNTELGTHVLFAVHGPSDLLTDDAFSFDVATSDGTYTIASLLNGQDAKMLLADYALERQHLVYATSELQAQLRDGARDVVLLHGRDGENGETVLRYASAPKVEVLAGDVRTAFDAARGDLKLAYAHTGLARVRITGGGRAPLLLLIADEGTSQRFWMQETPAGRVLELTPALVRTARIEGGRLHLTGDTAAASPLEIWGPDIAHVSFNGAALATARQPDGSLRSMEPLAGPAPVSVPDLRTAAWTRRMDSPEAQPGFDDGTWVQADNRPSAAQTWTLPERGQPTLAMSDYGFHHGDVWYRGRFDTSDPAANRLELFYGGGGAGMLQAWVDGRFLGQHELDTGRSFPETTDTVRFDLGKLAPGPHVVAVMVRNDSHNWDLMADDAHREARGLIAASLTSRGGRRFAVPIRWRIQGNQGGEDIADRVRGPYNDGGLYGERAGWHLPGAPGQGWTPARPGDAPPAPGTYWLRTQVKLDLPRGHDVQLGLAFGDTTRPRSGRENRALVFVNGWNVGQFIAHVGPQRVFVIPPGILHPQGDNTIALAVTTDGDSANALEPVRLEVLRAVHGGVSGDAVKGQAGP
;
A
#
# COMPACT_ATOMS: atom_id res chain seq x y z
N MET A 1 -60.45 -17.81 23.86
CA MET A 1 -61.11 -16.85 24.78
C MET A 1 -60.61 -15.45 24.40
N SER A 2 -61.39 -14.59 23.71
CA SER A 2 -62.51 -13.75 24.19
C SER A 2 -62.06 -12.68 25.21
N GLY A 3 -62.20 -11.35 25.00
CA GLY A 3 -62.73 -10.52 23.88
C GLY A 3 -62.13 -9.08 23.99
N ARG A 4 -62.12 -8.22 22.95
CA ARG A 4 -63.22 -7.34 22.47
C ARG A 4 -63.88 -6.52 23.61
N ARG A 5 -64.09 -5.18 23.55
CA ARG A 5 -64.28 -4.27 22.39
C ARG A 5 -64.33 -2.76 22.80
N LEU A 6 -63.87 -1.85 21.90
CA LEU A 6 -64.45 -0.56 21.39
C LEU A 6 -65.07 0.52 22.34
N TYR A 7 -65.23 1.83 22.03
CA TYR A 7 -65.12 2.74 20.83
C TYR A 7 -64.36 4.06 21.22
N ALA A 8 -63.89 5.01 20.38
CA ALA A 8 -63.84 5.27 18.91
C ALA A 8 -64.84 6.27 18.24
N ALA A 9 -64.60 7.60 18.30
CA ALA A 9 -65.09 8.67 17.37
C ALA A 9 -64.25 9.98 17.53
N LEU A 10 -63.53 10.55 16.53
CA LEU A 10 -63.90 11.49 15.43
C LEU A 10 -64.41 12.90 15.88
N ALA A 11 -64.05 14.06 15.28
CA ALA A 11 -63.04 14.43 14.25
C ALA A 11 -62.82 15.97 14.09
N ALA A 12 -61.64 16.37 13.56
CA ALA A 12 -61.29 17.52 12.68
C ALA A 12 -61.70 19.00 12.93
N ALA A 13 -60.68 19.86 13.14
CA ALA A 13 -60.48 21.24 12.58
C ALA A 13 -59.04 21.70 13.00
N VAL A 14 -58.00 21.87 12.16
CA VAL A 14 -57.74 22.70 10.94
C VAL A 14 -57.15 24.10 11.25
N LEU A 15 -55.89 24.30 10.82
CA LEU A 15 -55.06 25.52 10.69
C LEU A 15 -54.74 26.39 11.95
N ALA A 16 -53.46 26.39 12.37
CA ALA A 16 -52.51 27.49 12.11
C ALA A 16 -51.20 27.37 12.94
N CYS A 17 -50.13 26.81 12.35
CA CYS A 17 -48.77 26.91 12.89
C CYS A 17 -47.82 27.37 11.80
N ALA A 18 -47.13 28.49 12.02
CA ALA A 18 -45.98 28.88 11.21
C ALA A 18 -44.77 27.99 11.59
N PRO A 19 -43.95 27.54 10.63
CA PRO A 19 -42.74 26.80 10.94
C PRO A 19 -41.66 27.74 11.47
N ALA A 20 -41.14 27.46 12.67
CA ALA A 20 -39.84 27.99 13.06
C ALA A 20 -38.78 27.28 12.21
N VAL A 21 -37.95 28.05 11.51
CA VAL A 21 -36.89 27.51 10.66
C VAL A 21 -35.79 26.92 11.54
N ALA A 22 -35.66 25.60 11.54
CA ALA A 22 -34.48 24.93 12.08
C ALA A 22 -33.33 25.11 11.09
N GLN A 23 -32.21 25.66 11.55
CA GLN A 23 -31.04 25.93 10.72
C GLN A 23 -30.19 24.65 10.64
N GLU A 24 -30.27 23.96 9.50
CA GLU A 24 -29.53 22.71 9.26
C GLU A 24 -28.02 22.95 9.14
N LEU A 25 -27.23 22.07 9.76
CA LEU A 25 -25.76 22.12 9.73
C LEU A 25 -25.19 20.92 8.96
N GLY A 26 -25.02 21.10 7.65
CA GLY A 26 -23.73 20.88 6.99
C GLY A 26 -23.10 19.48 6.95
N ILE A 27 -23.79 18.41 7.32
CA ILE A 27 -23.39 17.04 7.00
C ILE A 27 -24.44 16.51 6.00
N PRO A 28 -24.05 16.07 4.79
CA PRO A 28 -24.97 15.32 3.94
C PRO A 28 -25.37 14.06 4.70
N GLN A 29 -26.64 13.95 5.08
CA GLN A 29 -27.13 12.67 5.60
C GLN A 29 -27.07 11.65 4.47
N ALA A 30 -26.65 10.42 4.79
CA ALA A 30 -26.67 9.29 3.86
C ALA A 30 -28.10 8.85 3.42
N SER A 31 -29.12 9.66 3.72
CA SER A 31 -30.49 9.51 3.25
C SER A 31 -30.68 9.98 1.80
N ASP A 32 -29.84 10.89 1.27
CA ASP A 32 -29.91 11.31 -0.14
C ASP A 32 -29.43 10.23 -1.13
N THR A 33 -28.62 9.27 -0.67
CA THR A 33 -28.24 8.06 -1.43
C THR A 33 -29.35 7.00 -1.45
N ALA A 34 -30.23 6.96 -0.45
CA ALA A 34 -31.27 5.94 -0.31
C ALA A 34 -32.37 6.02 -1.40
N ALA A 35 -32.55 7.19 -2.03
CA ALA A 35 -33.54 7.40 -3.10
C ALA A 35 -33.17 6.77 -4.46
N ARG A 36 -31.96 6.21 -4.62
CA ARG A 36 -31.44 5.67 -5.91
C ARG A 36 -31.74 4.18 -6.16
N THR A 37 -32.49 3.52 -5.29
CA THR A 37 -32.77 2.07 -5.39
C THR A 37 -33.89 1.69 -6.38
N GLY A 38 -34.62 2.67 -6.92
CA GLY A 38 -35.81 2.43 -7.76
C GLY A 38 -35.58 2.09 -9.25
N ASP A 39 -34.41 2.40 -9.83
CA ASP A 39 -34.24 2.44 -11.30
C ASP A 39 -33.20 1.46 -11.88
N ARG A 40 -32.65 0.54 -11.06
CA ARG A 40 -31.60 -0.42 -11.49
C ARG A 40 -32.09 -1.55 -12.44
N ALA A 41 -33.33 -1.50 -12.93
CA ALA A 41 -33.93 -2.56 -13.75
C ALA A 41 -33.60 -2.48 -15.26
N ASN A 42 -33.13 -1.33 -15.75
CA ASN A 42 -32.54 -1.21 -17.08
C ASN A 42 -31.04 -0.92 -16.95
N ARG A 43 -30.18 -1.76 -17.52
CA ARG A 43 -28.79 -1.36 -17.77
C ARG A 43 -28.83 -0.16 -18.70
N ALA A 44 -28.22 0.96 -18.31
CA ALA A 44 -28.14 2.12 -19.17
C ALA A 44 -27.46 1.74 -20.50
N ASP A 45 -28.07 2.09 -21.63
CA ASP A 45 -27.46 1.90 -22.96
C ASP A 45 -26.20 2.77 -23.18
N THR A 46 -25.83 3.58 -22.18
CA THR A 46 -24.75 4.58 -22.22
C THR A 46 -23.82 4.39 -21.04
N THR A 47 -22.50 4.41 -21.30
CA THR A 47 -21.45 4.56 -20.30
C THR A 47 -20.73 5.87 -20.56
N TRP A 48 -20.48 6.63 -19.51
CA TRP A 48 -19.73 7.88 -19.55
C TRP A 48 -18.26 7.57 -19.35
N LEU A 49 -17.43 7.98 -20.30
CA LEU A 49 -15.98 7.97 -20.18
C LEU A 49 -15.48 9.38 -19.90
N MET A 50 -14.45 9.50 -19.09
CA MET A 50 -13.72 10.75 -18.87
C MET A 50 -12.24 10.56 -19.15
N ALA A 51 -11.66 11.48 -19.90
CA ALA A 51 -10.22 11.66 -20.02
C ALA A 51 -9.80 12.86 -19.16
N ALA A 52 -8.83 12.67 -18.29
CA ALA A 52 -8.25 13.76 -17.49
C ALA A 52 -6.80 13.44 -17.10
N VAL A 53 -6.14 14.39 -16.46
CA VAL A 53 -4.85 14.18 -15.79
C VAL A 53 -5.03 14.18 -14.28
N ALA A 54 -4.29 13.33 -13.59
CA ALA A 54 -4.34 13.22 -12.13
C ALA A 54 -3.56 14.36 -11.45
N PRO A 55 -3.89 14.73 -10.20
CA PRO A 55 -3.08 15.65 -9.40
C PRO A 55 -1.60 15.23 -9.39
N GLY A 56 -0.69 16.20 -9.50
CA GLY A 56 0.75 15.94 -9.48
C GLY A 56 1.35 15.23 -10.72
N LEU A 57 0.52 14.69 -11.62
CA LEU A 57 0.95 13.95 -12.82
C LEU A 57 0.43 14.60 -14.13
N PRO A 58 0.82 15.85 -14.45
CA PRO A 58 0.34 16.61 -15.61
C PRO A 58 0.92 16.13 -16.96
N ASP A 59 1.60 14.99 -17.00
CA ASP A 59 2.09 14.29 -18.19
C ASP A 59 1.38 12.94 -18.43
N ARG A 60 0.47 12.52 -17.53
CA ARG A 60 -0.18 11.20 -17.56
C ARG A 60 -1.68 11.31 -17.81
N LEU A 61 -2.15 10.68 -18.89
CA LEU A 61 -3.57 10.49 -19.16
C LEU A 61 -4.10 9.33 -18.31
N SER A 62 -5.20 9.56 -17.61
CA SER A 62 -6.02 8.50 -17.01
C SER A 62 -7.40 8.49 -17.64
N ILE A 63 -8.02 7.31 -17.70
CA ILE A 63 -9.39 7.11 -18.16
C ILE A 63 -10.26 6.67 -16.98
N PHE A 64 -11.38 7.36 -16.80
CA PHE A 64 -12.38 7.06 -15.79
C PHE A 64 -13.70 6.69 -16.46
N ARG A 65 -14.56 5.95 -15.76
CA ARG A 65 -15.91 5.60 -16.23
C ARG A 65 -16.99 5.92 -15.20
N SER A 66 -18.22 6.14 -15.66
CA SER A 66 -19.41 6.28 -14.83
C SER A 66 -20.64 5.78 -15.58
N ASP A 67 -21.59 5.21 -14.86
CA ASP A 67 -22.89 4.81 -15.43
C ASP A 67 -23.91 5.97 -15.40
N ASP A 68 -23.78 6.91 -14.45
CA ASP A 68 -24.68 8.08 -14.30
C ASP A 68 -24.07 9.41 -14.76
N GLY A 69 -22.77 9.42 -15.06
CA GLY A 69 -22.00 10.59 -15.49
C GLY A 69 -21.77 11.63 -14.38
N THR A 70 -21.86 11.24 -13.11
CA THR A 70 -21.65 12.10 -11.93
C THR A 70 -20.70 11.49 -10.90
N THR A 71 -20.79 10.18 -10.63
CA THR A 71 -19.83 9.44 -9.79
C THR A 71 -18.97 8.55 -10.66
N PHE A 72 -17.66 8.81 -10.71
CA PHE A 72 -16.72 8.08 -11.56
C PHE A 72 -15.87 7.09 -10.77
N VAL A 73 -15.44 6.02 -11.44
CA VAL A 73 -14.45 5.04 -10.98
C VAL A 73 -13.30 4.92 -11.99
N THR A 74 -12.13 4.47 -11.56
CA THR A 74 -10.97 4.24 -12.45
C THR A 74 -11.28 3.17 -13.49
N GLN A 75 -11.03 3.47 -14.78
CA GLN A 75 -11.09 2.49 -15.87
C GLN A 75 -9.68 2.11 -16.37
N ALA A 76 -8.75 3.06 -16.40
CA ALA A 76 -7.31 2.80 -16.56
C ALA A 76 -6.51 3.98 -15.96
N SER A 77 -5.78 3.73 -14.88
CA SER A 77 -4.90 4.72 -14.24
C SER A 77 -3.60 4.88 -15.02
N GLU A 78 -3.17 6.13 -15.27
CA GLU A 78 -1.90 6.47 -15.93
C GLU A 78 -1.63 5.77 -17.28
N ALA A 79 -2.71 5.39 -17.98
CA ALA A 79 -2.73 4.58 -19.20
C ALA A 79 -1.85 5.08 -20.36
N TYR A 80 -1.44 6.35 -20.36
CA TYR A 80 -0.60 6.90 -21.42
C TYR A 80 0.28 8.06 -20.96
N ALA A 81 1.52 8.03 -21.41
CA ALA A 81 2.47 9.14 -21.38
C ALA A 81 2.94 9.46 -22.81
N PRO A 82 2.96 10.73 -23.24
CA PRO A 82 3.38 11.09 -24.59
C PRO A 82 4.91 10.97 -24.79
N PRO A 83 5.39 10.72 -26.03
CA PRO A 83 6.84 10.66 -26.32
C PRO A 83 7.61 11.96 -26.03
N ARG A 84 6.91 13.09 -25.97
CA ARG A 84 7.40 14.40 -25.52
C ARG A 84 6.57 14.76 -24.29
N GLY A 85 7.20 14.84 -23.11
CA GLY A 85 6.56 14.76 -21.78
C GLY A 85 5.65 15.91 -21.33
N MET A 86 4.66 16.30 -22.14
CA MET A 86 3.56 17.16 -21.71
C MET A 86 2.25 16.66 -22.31
N LEU A 87 1.24 16.48 -21.45
CA LEU A 87 -0.12 16.09 -21.82
C LEU A 87 -1.10 16.95 -21.03
N ARG A 88 -1.64 18.03 -21.64
CA ARG A 88 -2.61 18.90 -20.96
C ARG A 88 -3.95 18.93 -21.67
N GLU A 89 -4.99 19.13 -20.87
CA GLU A 89 -6.37 19.38 -21.32
C GLU A 89 -6.85 18.33 -22.35
N PRO A 90 -6.72 17.02 -22.06
CA PRO A 90 -7.05 15.98 -23.02
C PRO A 90 -8.51 16.07 -23.46
N ALA A 91 -8.80 15.62 -24.68
CA ALA A 91 -10.16 15.46 -25.19
C ALA A 91 -10.34 14.12 -25.90
N LEU A 92 -11.41 13.42 -25.54
CA LEU A 92 -11.69 12.04 -25.91
C LEU A 92 -12.82 11.96 -26.95
N VAL A 93 -12.65 11.13 -27.97
CA VAL A 93 -13.70 10.86 -28.96
C VAL A 93 -13.63 9.41 -29.43
N ARG A 94 -14.76 8.84 -29.83
CA ARG A 94 -14.79 7.58 -30.59
C ARG A 94 -14.96 7.84 -32.10
N HIS A 95 -14.12 7.20 -32.90
CA HIS A 95 -14.08 7.28 -34.36
C HIS A 95 -13.62 5.95 -34.93
N ASP A 96 -14.35 5.41 -35.91
CA ASP A 96 -13.97 4.22 -36.68
C ASP A 96 -13.64 2.99 -35.81
N GLY A 97 -14.42 2.81 -34.75
CA GLY A 97 -14.25 1.72 -33.79
C GLY A 97 -13.08 1.89 -32.81
N GLN A 98 -12.35 3.00 -32.86
CA GLN A 98 -11.25 3.32 -31.94
C GLN A 98 -11.55 4.55 -31.10
N TYR A 99 -10.95 4.63 -29.92
CA TYR A 99 -10.91 5.85 -29.12
C TYR A 99 -9.69 6.66 -29.54
N ARG A 100 -9.84 7.98 -29.71
CA ARG A 100 -8.74 8.92 -29.96
C ARG A 100 -8.74 10.00 -28.90
N VAL A 101 -7.55 10.40 -28.47
CA VAL A 101 -7.32 11.52 -27.57
C VAL A 101 -6.51 12.59 -28.28
N ALA A 102 -6.97 13.85 -28.18
CA ALA A 102 -6.20 15.03 -28.53
C ALA A 102 -5.75 15.73 -27.25
N TYR A 103 -4.54 16.27 -27.21
CA TYR A 103 -3.99 16.92 -26.02
C TYR A 103 -2.97 18.00 -26.40
N VAL A 104 -2.76 18.98 -25.53
CA VAL A 104 -1.69 19.97 -25.72
C VAL A 104 -0.34 19.30 -25.41
N ALA A 105 0.61 19.47 -26.32
CA ALA A 105 1.93 18.84 -26.32
C ALA A 105 3.07 19.84 -26.59
N GLY A 106 4.31 19.36 -26.58
CA GLY A 106 5.50 20.18 -26.81
C GLY A 106 5.72 21.19 -25.70
N ALA A 107 5.96 22.46 -26.04
CA ALA A 107 6.08 23.56 -25.09
C ALA A 107 4.75 24.34 -24.90
N GLY A 108 3.61 23.69 -25.17
CA GLY A 108 2.31 24.36 -25.26
C GLY A 108 1.96 24.84 -26.66
N ASN A 109 2.69 24.42 -27.69
CA ASN A 109 2.57 24.89 -29.07
C ASN A 109 2.37 23.74 -30.08
N GLU A 110 2.03 22.55 -29.62
CA GLU A 110 1.69 21.40 -30.46
C GLU A 110 0.38 20.77 -29.95
N ILE A 111 -0.41 20.17 -30.85
CA ILE A 111 -1.49 19.25 -30.49
C ILE A 111 -1.03 17.83 -30.76
N GLY A 112 -0.91 17.02 -29.71
CA GLY A 112 -0.64 15.59 -29.81
C GLY A 112 -1.92 14.79 -30.06
N LEU A 113 -1.78 13.69 -30.80
CA LEU A 113 -2.83 12.72 -31.07
C LEU A 113 -2.35 11.32 -30.67
N ALA A 114 -3.19 10.59 -29.95
CA ALA A 114 -3.00 9.17 -29.66
C ALA A 114 -4.32 8.41 -29.78
N ARG A 115 -4.24 7.10 -30.01
CA ARG A 115 -5.41 6.21 -30.15
C ARG A 115 -5.33 4.96 -29.29
N SER A 116 -6.47 4.41 -28.93
CA SER A 116 -6.60 3.14 -28.22
C SER A 116 -7.77 2.30 -28.77
N SER A 117 -7.64 0.98 -28.60
CA SER A 117 -8.70 0.00 -28.91
C SER A 117 -9.36 -0.60 -27.65
N ASP A 118 -8.77 -0.37 -26.47
CA ASP A 118 -9.15 -0.99 -25.20
C ASP A 118 -9.16 0.00 -24.01
N LEU A 119 -8.98 1.30 -24.30
CA LEU A 119 -8.85 2.41 -23.34
C LEU A 119 -7.63 2.34 -22.40
N LYS A 120 -6.86 1.24 -22.42
CA LYS A 120 -5.71 1.01 -21.55
C LYS A 120 -4.38 1.14 -22.29
N HIS A 121 -4.27 0.59 -23.49
CA HIS A 121 -3.05 0.69 -24.31
C HIS A 121 -3.23 1.77 -25.38
N TRP A 122 -2.42 2.82 -25.28
CA TRP A 122 -2.48 3.99 -26.16
C TRP A 122 -1.26 4.06 -27.08
N THR A 123 -1.51 4.27 -28.37
CA THR A 123 -0.48 4.42 -29.41
C THR A 123 -0.44 5.88 -29.85
N PHE A 124 0.73 6.52 -29.74
CA PHE A 124 0.98 7.84 -30.32
C PHE A 124 0.81 7.81 -31.85
N GLU A 125 0.10 8.80 -32.41
CA GLU A 125 -0.10 8.93 -33.85
C GLU A 125 0.83 9.99 -34.46
N ARG A 126 0.73 11.24 -33.99
CA ARG A 126 1.52 12.39 -34.45
C ARG A 126 1.34 13.60 -33.52
N THR A 127 2.16 14.65 -33.72
CA THR A 127 1.86 16.01 -33.27
C THR A 127 1.54 16.92 -34.46
N VAL A 128 0.75 17.97 -34.23
CA VAL A 128 0.44 19.04 -35.19
C VAL A 128 0.94 20.37 -34.62
N PRO A 129 1.84 21.10 -35.30
CA PRO A 129 2.39 22.36 -34.78
C PRO A 129 1.37 23.50 -34.87
N MET A 130 1.27 24.29 -33.81
CA MET A 130 0.35 25.43 -33.69
C MET A 130 1.08 26.77 -33.90
N PRO A 131 0.41 27.81 -34.45
CA PRO A 131 1.02 29.12 -34.73
C PRO A 131 1.33 29.96 -33.46
N GLY A 132 1.08 29.42 -32.27
CA GLY A 132 1.33 30.05 -30.98
C GLY A 132 0.91 29.10 -29.84
N PRO A 133 0.94 29.56 -28.58
CA PRO A 133 0.45 28.79 -27.44
C PRO A 133 -1.01 28.34 -27.64
N ALA A 134 -1.23 27.02 -27.55
CA ALA A 134 -2.50 26.37 -27.76
C ALA A 134 -3.05 25.79 -26.45
N ARG A 135 -4.37 25.81 -26.28
CA ARG A 135 -5.08 25.23 -25.13
C ARG A 135 -6.42 24.59 -25.53
N ALA A 136 -7.01 23.86 -24.60
CA ALA A 136 -8.36 23.33 -24.61
C ALA A 136 -8.78 22.71 -25.96
N PRO A 137 -8.03 21.75 -26.52
CA PRO A 137 -8.49 21.01 -27.69
C PRO A 137 -9.80 20.31 -27.37
N ARG A 138 -10.84 20.49 -28.18
CA ARG A 138 -12.14 19.82 -28.02
C ARG A 138 -12.60 19.26 -29.36
N TRP A 139 -12.99 17.98 -29.37
CA TRP A 139 -13.48 17.32 -30.58
C TRP A 139 -14.87 17.83 -30.95
N VAL A 140 -15.06 18.15 -32.23
CA VAL A 140 -16.37 18.44 -32.80
C VAL A 140 -16.58 17.59 -34.05
N ARG A 141 -17.77 17.01 -34.19
CA ARG A 141 -18.18 16.31 -35.41
C ARG A 141 -18.91 17.30 -36.31
N ALA A 142 -18.37 17.53 -37.50
CA ALA A 142 -19.02 18.34 -38.53
C ALA A 142 -20.15 17.54 -39.21
N ARG A 143 -21.05 18.23 -39.91
CA ARG A 143 -22.19 17.59 -40.62
C ARG A 143 -21.81 16.68 -41.78
N ASP A 144 -20.58 16.78 -42.28
CA ASP A 144 -19.98 15.81 -43.21
C ASP A 144 -19.61 14.47 -42.52
N GLY A 145 -19.84 14.35 -41.21
CA GLY A 145 -19.45 13.22 -40.36
C GLY A 145 -18.00 13.28 -39.88
N GLY A 146 -17.19 14.15 -40.48
CA GLY A 146 -15.77 14.28 -40.23
C GLY A 146 -15.46 14.93 -38.89
N LEU A 147 -14.38 14.48 -38.26
CA LEU A 147 -13.89 15.10 -37.04
C LEU A 147 -13.06 16.34 -37.33
N ARG A 148 -13.22 17.34 -36.46
CA ARG A 148 -12.39 18.54 -36.35
C ARG A 148 -12.06 18.75 -34.86
N LEU A 149 -11.07 19.58 -34.60
CA LEU A 149 -10.77 20.08 -33.26
C LEU A 149 -11.07 21.57 -33.20
N VAL A 150 -11.72 22.02 -32.13
CA VAL A 150 -11.65 23.42 -31.72
C VAL A 150 -10.47 23.54 -30.76
N VAL A 151 -9.60 24.53 -30.99
CA VAL A 151 -8.40 24.79 -30.18
C VAL A 151 -8.36 26.27 -29.79
N ALA A 152 -8.03 26.57 -28.54
CA ALA A 152 -7.77 27.93 -28.10
C ALA A 152 -6.39 28.39 -28.57
N LEU A 153 -6.32 29.59 -29.14
CA LEU A 153 -5.09 30.26 -29.56
C LEU A 153 -5.04 31.68 -28.96
N PRO A 154 -3.93 32.43 -29.06
CA PRO A 154 -3.80 33.74 -28.42
C PRO A 154 -4.89 34.75 -28.83
N ARG A 155 -5.44 34.63 -30.05
CA ARG A 155 -6.54 35.47 -30.58
C ARG A 155 -7.94 34.85 -30.43
N GLY A 156 -8.09 33.80 -29.63
CA GLY A 156 -9.36 33.10 -29.38
C GLY A 156 -9.44 31.72 -30.05
N PRO A 157 -10.63 31.09 -30.04
CA PRO A 157 -10.82 29.74 -30.54
C PRO A 157 -10.70 29.65 -32.07
N ALA A 158 -10.15 28.54 -32.56
CA ALA A 158 -9.95 28.24 -33.97
C ALA A 158 -10.27 26.76 -34.28
N LEU A 159 -10.74 26.50 -35.50
CA LEU A 159 -11.03 25.18 -36.04
C LEU A 159 -9.77 24.59 -36.71
N LEU A 160 -9.40 23.39 -36.31
CA LEU A 160 -8.31 22.60 -36.87
C LEU A 160 -8.87 21.31 -37.50
N ALA A 161 -8.37 20.95 -38.69
CA ALA A 161 -8.59 19.64 -39.30
C ALA A 161 -7.33 18.77 -39.07
N PRO A 162 -7.24 18.03 -37.96
CA PRO A 162 -5.98 17.41 -37.52
C PRO A 162 -5.41 16.34 -38.46
N GLU A 163 -6.18 15.90 -39.45
CA GLU A 163 -5.77 14.88 -40.43
C GLU A 163 -5.12 15.46 -41.70
N ALA A 164 -5.50 16.68 -42.10
CA ALA A 164 -4.93 17.36 -43.27
C ALA A 164 -3.82 18.37 -42.91
N ALA A 165 -3.61 18.63 -41.62
CA ALA A 165 -2.67 19.63 -41.08
C ALA A 165 -2.74 21.05 -41.73
N PRO A 166 -3.93 21.61 -42.05
CA PRO A 166 -4.02 22.99 -42.53
C PRO A 166 -3.80 23.97 -41.37
N ALA A 167 -3.53 25.24 -41.72
CA ALA A 167 -3.52 26.31 -40.73
C ALA A 167 -4.87 26.41 -39.99
N PRO A 168 -4.90 26.60 -38.65
CA PRO A 168 -6.14 26.76 -37.90
C PRO A 168 -6.97 27.95 -38.40
N LEU A 169 -8.27 27.74 -38.59
CA LEU A 169 -9.23 28.76 -39.05
C LEU A 169 -9.94 29.39 -37.85
N ALA A 170 -9.73 30.69 -37.61
CA ALA A 170 -10.35 31.38 -36.48
C ALA A 170 -11.89 31.31 -36.50
N LEU A 171 -12.52 31.10 -35.34
CA LEU A 171 -13.98 31.10 -35.22
C LEU A 171 -14.50 32.54 -35.29
N THR A 172 -15.12 32.89 -36.41
CA THR A 172 -15.54 34.26 -36.70
C THR A 172 -16.65 34.69 -35.76
N GLY A 173 -16.48 35.81 -35.05
CA GLY A 173 -17.39 36.32 -34.03
C GLY A 173 -16.91 36.08 -32.59
N LEU A 174 -16.01 35.12 -32.37
CA LEU A 174 -15.45 34.81 -31.04
C LEU A 174 -14.01 35.34 -30.84
N GLN A 175 -13.39 35.94 -31.86
CA GLN A 175 -12.00 36.38 -31.77
C GLN A 175 -11.76 37.46 -30.72
N ASP A 176 -10.55 37.45 -30.16
CA ASP A 176 -9.97 38.35 -29.14
C ASP A 176 -10.72 38.38 -27.78
N LYS A 177 -12.06 38.33 -27.75
CA LYS A 177 -12.90 38.37 -26.52
C LYS A 177 -12.98 37.06 -25.74
N TYR A 178 -12.94 35.92 -26.44
CA TYR A 178 -13.02 34.59 -25.84
C TYR A 178 -11.64 33.92 -25.89
N GLU A 179 -11.38 33.00 -24.97
CA GLU A 179 -10.14 32.22 -24.93
C GLU A 179 -10.36 30.88 -25.65
N ASP A 180 -11.35 30.11 -25.17
CA ASP A 180 -11.72 28.78 -25.64
C ASP A 180 -13.25 28.65 -25.85
N ALA A 181 -13.66 27.61 -26.58
CA ALA A 181 -15.07 27.29 -26.80
C ALA A 181 -15.28 25.79 -27.00
N ALA A 182 -16.24 25.21 -26.28
CA ALA A 182 -16.69 23.83 -26.48
C ALA A 182 -17.87 23.84 -27.46
N VAL A 183 -17.74 23.18 -28.62
CA VAL A 183 -18.70 23.29 -29.75
C VAL A 183 -19.36 21.96 -30.04
N VAL A 184 -20.69 21.96 -30.21
CA VAL A 184 -21.49 20.80 -30.64
C VAL A 184 -22.42 21.15 -31.80
N ALA A 185 -22.86 20.15 -32.55
CA ALA A 185 -23.91 20.31 -33.55
C ALA A 185 -25.29 20.29 -32.86
N ASP A 186 -26.16 21.24 -33.24
CA ASP A 186 -27.54 21.32 -32.77
C ASP A 186 -28.46 21.86 -33.88
N GLY A 187 -29.58 21.17 -34.13
CA GLY A 187 -30.52 21.50 -35.21
C GLY A 187 -29.86 21.70 -36.58
N ASP A 188 -30.14 22.84 -37.22
CA ASP A 188 -29.52 23.29 -38.48
C ASP A 188 -28.30 24.22 -38.27
N GLY A 189 -27.81 24.31 -37.03
CA GLY A 189 -26.67 25.14 -36.61
C GLY A 189 -25.59 24.35 -35.84
N TYR A 190 -24.83 25.11 -35.06
CA TYR A 190 -23.88 24.65 -34.06
C TYR A 190 -24.02 25.57 -32.85
N VAL A 191 -23.88 25.01 -31.66
CA VAL A 191 -23.95 25.71 -30.38
C VAL A 191 -22.60 25.58 -29.69
N ALA A 192 -22.17 26.65 -29.02
CA ALA A 192 -20.92 26.69 -28.28
C ALA A 192 -21.12 27.24 -26.86
N LEU A 193 -20.41 26.65 -25.90
CA LEU A 193 -20.10 27.31 -24.63
C LEU A 193 -18.76 28.02 -24.80
N ALA A 194 -18.80 29.33 -25.02
CA ALA A 194 -17.62 30.17 -25.20
C ALA A 194 -17.19 30.78 -23.86
N ARG A 195 -15.91 30.61 -23.49
CA ARG A 195 -15.38 31.11 -22.21
C ARG A 195 -14.73 32.48 -22.40
N ARG A 196 -15.26 33.46 -21.67
CA ARG A 196 -14.84 34.87 -21.76
C ARG A 196 -13.46 35.06 -21.15
N ARG A 197 -12.54 35.66 -21.92
CA ARG A 197 -11.11 35.81 -21.54
C ARG A 197 -10.89 36.64 -20.27
N ALA A 198 -11.78 37.60 -20.00
CA ALA A 198 -11.62 38.56 -18.91
C ALA A 198 -11.82 37.95 -17.50
N ASP A 199 -12.68 36.94 -17.38
CA ASP A 199 -13.19 36.48 -16.08
C ASP A 199 -13.51 34.98 -15.99
N GLY A 200 -13.44 34.23 -17.10
CA GLY A 200 -13.72 32.80 -17.14
C GLY A 200 -15.20 32.44 -17.09
N ILE A 201 -16.10 33.41 -17.28
CA ILE A 201 -17.55 33.17 -17.36
C ILE A 201 -17.90 32.53 -18.71
N LEU A 202 -18.84 31.60 -18.69
CA LEU A 202 -19.34 30.91 -19.89
C LEU A 202 -20.53 31.66 -20.50
N GLU A 203 -20.52 31.79 -21.82
CA GLU A 203 -21.60 32.39 -22.60
C GLU A 203 -22.03 31.43 -23.72
N LEU A 204 -23.33 31.37 -23.97
CA LEU A 204 -23.92 30.59 -25.05
C LEU A 204 -23.74 31.34 -26.37
N ALA A 205 -23.21 30.67 -27.39
CA ALA A 205 -23.09 31.19 -28.74
C ALA A 205 -23.68 30.23 -29.77
N TRP A 206 -24.21 30.77 -30.86
CA TRP A 206 -24.77 30.00 -31.97
C TRP A 206 -24.18 30.45 -33.31
N ALA A 207 -24.00 29.50 -34.24
CA ALA A 207 -23.66 29.75 -35.63
C ALA A 207 -24.36 28.75 -36.57
N ARG A 208 -24.60 29.15 -37.83
CA ARG A 208 -25.06 28.21 -38.87
C ARG A 208 -23.97 27.21 -39.27
N ASP A 209 -22.73 27.67 -39.34
CA ASP A 209 -21.54 26.96 -39.81
C ASP A 209 -20.42 26.99 -38.75
N LEU A 210 -19.58 25.95 -38.69
CA LEU A 210 -18.53 25.82 -37.66
C LEU A 210 -17.57 27.02 -37.61
N ALA A 211 -17.20 27.59 -38.77
CA ALA A 211 -16.29 28.73 -38.85
C ALA A 211 -16.92 30.07 -38.41
N GLY A 212 -18.22 30.08 -38.10
CA GLY A 212 -19.01 31.27 -37.83
C GLY A 212 -19.72 31.84 -39.08
N PRO A 213 -20.30 33.04 -38.99
CA PRO A 213 -20.23 33.95 -37.85
C PRO A 213 -21.01 33.43 -36.63
N TRP A 214 -20.34 33.46 -35.47
CA TRP A 214 -20.87 33.13 -34.16
C TRP A 214 -21.50 34.36 -33.52
N THR A 215 -22.70 34.19 -32.99
CA THR A 215 -23.45 35.23 -32.26
C THR A 215 -23.64 34.78 -30.82
N ILE A 216 -23.36 35.68 -29.86
CA ILE A 216 -23.60 35.42 -28.43
C ILE A 216 -25.09 35.58 -28.14
N GLU A 217 -25.71 34.55 -27.57
CA GLU A 217 -27.12 34.57 -27.18
C GLU A 217 -27.32 35.08 -25.74
N ARG A 218 -26.52 34.58 -24.78
CA ARG A 218 -26.64 34.93 -23.36
C ARG A 218 -25.45 34.48 -22.51
N THR A 219 -25.28 35.12 -21.35
CA THR A 219 -24.39 34.67 -20.27
C THR A 219 -25.03 33.53 -19.45
N LEU A 220 -24.24 32.60 -18.93
CA LEU A 220 -24.70 31.37 -18.26
C LEU A 220 -24.28 31.33 -16.78
N ASP A 221 -24.79 32.27 -15.98
CA ASP A 221 -24.37 32.49 -14.59
C ASP A 221 -24.46 31.25 -13.68
N ALA A 222 -25.39 30.31 -13.95
CA ALA A 222 -25.57 29.08 -13.18
C ALA A 222 -24.37 28.12 -13.24
N LEU A 223 -23.51 28.23 -14.27
CA LEU A 223 -22.26 27.47 -14.39
C LEU A 223 -21.11 28.14 -13.62
N GLY A 224 -21.22 29.44 -13.33
CA GLY A 224 -20.17 30.22 -12.70
C GLY A 224 -18.94 30.41 -13.59
N ARG A 225 -17.75 30.43 -12.96
CA ARG A 225 -16.46 30.55 -13.64
C ARG A 225 -15.85 29.17 -13.86
N ALA A 226 -15.33 28.94 -15.06
CA ALA A 226 -14.63 27.71 -15.44
C ALA A 226 -13.15 27.97 -15.76
N ALA A 227 -12.32 26.96 -15.52
CA ALA A 227 -11.02 26.82 -16.17
C ALA A 227 -11.22 26.52 -17.68
N PRO A 228 -10.19 26.71 -18.53
CA PRO A 228 -10.26 26.33 -19.94
C PRO A 228 -10.59 24.84 -20.13
N GLY A 229 -11.33 24.52 -21.19
CA GLY A 229 -11.64 23.13 -21.56
C GLY A 229 -12.90 22.58 -20.91
N VAL A 230 -14.05 23.23 -21.11
CA VAL A 230 -15.36 22.61 -20.82
C VAL A 230 -15.55 21.38 -21.71
N GLY A 231 -15.93 20.25 -21.13
CA GLY A 231 -16.40 19.06 -21.84
C GLY A 231 -17.92 19.08 -21.99
N LEU A 232 -18.44 18.61 -23.13
CA LEU A 232 -19.87 18.58 -23.44
C LEU A 232 -20.27 17.20 -23.96
N ALA A 233 -21.25 16.58 -23.30
CA ALA A 233 -21.80 15.28 -23.74
C ALA A 233 -23.32 15.28 -23.69
N ARG A 234 -23.93 14.59 -24.65
CA ARG A 234 -25.38 14.47 -24.76
C ARG A 234 -25.87 13.28 -23.94
N ARG A 235 -26.91 13.50 -23.15
CA ARG A 235 -27.55 12.50 -22.29
C ARG A 235 -28.55 11.63 -23.09
N PRO A 236 -28.91 10.42 -22.61
CA PRO A 236 -29.86 9.54 -23.28
C PRO A 236 -31.26 10.13 -23.47
N ASP A 237 -31.68 11.01 -22.56
CA ASP A 237 -32.94 11.79 -22.63
C ASP A 237 -32.90 12.94 -23.66
N GLY A 238 -31.78 13.11 -24.37
CA GLY A 238 -31.56 14.15 -25.37
C GLY A 238 -31.06 15.48 -24.82
N SER A 239 -31.03 15.65 -23.48
CA SER A 239 -30.48 16.82 -22.79
C SER A 239 -28.94 16.84 -22.84
N TRP A 240 -28.33 17.92 -22.35
CA TRP A 240 -26.89 18.14 -22.37
C TRP A 240 -26.30 18.19 -20.97
N ARG A 241 -25.10 17.62 -20.80
CA ARG A 241 -24.27 17.80 -19.61
C ARG A 241 -22.98 18.53 -19.97
N ALA A 242 -22.64 19.54 -19.17
CA ALA A 242 -21.34 20.17 -19.15
C ALA A 242 -20.53 19.59 -17.99
N VAL A 243 -19.25 19.31 -18.22
CA VAL A 243 -18.26 18.94 -17.20
C VAL A 243 -17.08 19.89 -17.32
N PHE A 244 -16.62 20.45 -16.21
CA PHE A 244 -15.56 21.46 -16.21
C PHE A 244 -14.85 21.54 -14.86
N ALA A 245 -13.59 21.96 -14.86
CA ALA A 245 -12.89 22.35 -13.63
C ALA A 245 -13.13 23.84 -13.35
N ASP A 246 -13.04 24.26 -12.08
CA ASP A 246 -12.85 25.68 -11.73
C ASP A 246 -11.36 26.04 -11.54
N ALA A 247 -11.09 27.27 -11.13
CA ALA A 247 -9.73 27.77 -10.94
C ALA A 247 -8.97 27.15 -9.75
N ALA A 248 -9.66 26.46 -8.83
CA ALA A 248 -9.05 25.69 -7.75
C ALA A 248 -8.81 24.22 -8.14
N GLY A 249 -9.24 23.80 -9.34
CA GLY A 249 -9.10 22.42 -9.80
C GLY A 249 -10.14 21.48 -9.19
N HIS A 250 -11.30 21.99 -8.74
CA HIS A 250 -12.45 21.15 -8.41
C HIS A 250 -13.26 20.86 -9.68
N ALA A 251 -13.64 19.61 -9.89
CA ALA A 251 -14.43 19.19 -11.04
C ALA A 251 -15.94 19.28 -10.77
N TRP A 252 -16.66 19.90 -11.70
CA TRP A 252 -18.09 20.20 -11.61
C TRP A 252 -18.86 19.65 -12.80
N GLN A 253 -20.14 19.38 -12.60
CA GLN A 253 -21.10 19.10 -13.66
C GLN A 253 -22.36 19.96 -13.53
N ALA A 254 -23.00 20.22 -14.67
CA ALA A 254 -24.35 20.81 -14.73
C ALA A 254 -25.11 20.25 -15.95
N ASP A 255 -26.44 20.29 -15.88
CA ASP A 255 -27.34 19.73 -16.89
C ASP A 255 -28.24 20.82 -17.53
N SER A 256 -28.57 20.67 -18.82
CA SER A 256 -29.47 21.55 -19.58
C SER A 256 -30.44 20.76 -20.47
N ALA A 257 -31.74 20.98 -20.30
CA ALA A 257 -32.81 20.28 -21.02
C ALA A 257 -33.41 21.06 -22.21
N ASP A 258 -33.00 22.30 -22.45
CA ASP A 258 -33.65 23.25 -23.36
C ASP A 258 -32.75 23.74 -24.52
N GLY A 259 -31.75 22.93 -24.88
CA GLY A 259 -30.76 23.27 -25.91
C GLY A 259 -29.68 24.23 -25.41
N MET A 260 -29.14 23.98 -24.20
CA MET A 260 -28.08 24.77 -23.55
C MET A 260 -28.49 26.21 -23.13
N LYS A 261 -29.78 26.56 -23.22
CA LYS A 261 -30.28 27.91 -22.93
C LYS A 261 -30.41 28.19 -21.44
N THR A 262 -30.74 27.18 -20.65
CA THR A 262 -30.70 27.23 -19.18
C THR A 262 -29.99 26.00 -18.63
N TRP A 263 -29.33 26.17 -17.49
CA TRP A 263 -28.54 25.14 -16.83
C TRP A 263 -28.95 24.99 -15.37
N SER A 264 -28.86 23.77 -14.85
CA SER A 264 -28.93 23.53 -13.40
C SER A 264 -27.82 24.28 -12.67
N ALA A 265 -28.00 24.52 -11.36
CA ALA A 265 -26.87 24.86 -10.51
C ALA A 265 -25.77 23.78 -10.64
N LYS A 266 -24.50 24.19 -10.72
CA LYS A 266 -23.38 23.26 -10.78
C LYS A 266 -23.31 22.39 -9.52
N ARG A 267 -22.92 21.13 -9.68
CA ARG A 267 -22.72 20.14 -8.60
C ARG A 267 -21.32 19.53 -8.74
N PRO A 268 -20.63 19.16 -7.64
CA PRO A 268 -19.33 18.52 -7.73
C PRO A 268 -19.46 17.14 -8.40
N LEU A 269 -18.38 16.69 -9.05
CA LEU A 269 -18.21 15.27 -9.38
C LEU A 269 -17.75 14.50 -8.14
N ALA A 270 -18.08 13.21 -8.11
CA ALA A 270 -17.74 12.31 -7.00
C ALA A 270 -16.90 11.11 -7.48
N GLY A 271 -16.30 10.41 -6.53
CA GLY A 271 -15.34 9.36 -6.78
C GLY A 271 -13.97 9.91 -7.20
N VAL A 272 -13.26 9.15 -8.03
CA VAL A 272 -11.95 9.55 -8.54
C VAL A 272 -11.96 10.80 -9.42
N ALA A 273 -13.12 11.20 -9.97
CA ALA A 273 -13.22 12.43 -10.77
C ALA A 273 -13.30 13.72 -9.94
N ALA A 274 -13.47 13.66 -8.62
CA ALA A 274 -13.60 14.87 -7.79
C ALA A 274 -12.34 15.74 -7.80
N GLY A 275 -11.15 15.11 -7.88
CA GLY A 275 -9.85 15.78 -7.81
C GLY A 275 -9.12 16.00 -9.14
N VAL A 276 -9.67 15.55 -10.29
CA VAL A 276 -8.93 15.56 -11.57
C VAL A 276 -8.85 16.94 -12.21
N ALA A 277 -7.75 17.19 -12.92
CA ALA A 277 -7.55 18.44 -13.65
C ALA A 277 -7.96 18.32 -15.14
N ALA A 278 -8.60 19.37 -15.64
CA ALA A 278 -9.04 19.54 -17.03
C ALA A 278 -9.82 18.34 -17.62
N PRO A 279 -10.93 17.91 -16.99
CA PRO A 279 -11.72 16.78 -17.46
C PRO A 279 -12.39 17.06 -18.81
N ASP A 280 -12.38 16.06 -19.69
CA ASP A 280 -13.26 15.97 -20.86
C ASP A 280 -14.09 14.70 -20.80
N VAL A 281 -15.33 14.75 -21.32
CA VAL A 281 -16.34 13.71 -21.11
C VAL A 281 -16.97 13.24 -22.41
N LEU A 282 -17.11 11.93 -22.55
CA LEU A 282 -17.71 11.24 -23.69
C LEU A 282 -18.80 10.28 -23.20
N ALA A 283 -20.05 10.51 -23.61
CA ALA A 283 -21.10 9.51 -23.51
C ALA A 283 -21.02 8.57 -24.73
N ASP A 284 -20.78 7.28 -24.51
CA ASP A 284 -20.69 6.25 -25.56
C ASP A 284 -21.57 5.04 -25.21
N ARG A 285 -21.86 4.18 -26.19
CA ARG A 285 -22.75 3.03 -25.94
C ARG A 285 -22.11 2.04 -24.98
N ALA A 286 -22.83 1.64 -23.94
CA ALA A 286 -22.32 0.74 -22.90
C ALA A 286 -21.79 -0.59 -23.48
N GLN A 287 -22.42 -1.10 -24.56
CA GLN A 287 -21.97 -2.29 -25.28
C GLN A 287 -20.60 -2.13 -25.96
N ASP A 288 -20.31 -0.95 -26.52
CA ASP A 288 -19.03 -0.68 -27.18
C ASP A 288 -17.90 -0.52 -26.16
N VAL A 289 -18.18 0.20 -25.06
CA VAL A 289 -17.24 0.33 -23.93
C VAL A 289 -16.93 -1.04 -23.32
N ALA A 290 -17.96 -1.85 -23.02
CA ALA A 290 -17.80 -3.19 -22.49
C ALA A 290 -17.04 -4.15 -23.43
N ALA A 291 -17.19 -3.97 -24.76
CA ALA A 291 -16.41 -4.72 -25.73
C ALA A 291 -14.94 -4.31 -25.77
N ALA A 292 -14.64 -3.01 -25.65
CA ALA A 292 -13.29 -2.47 -25.66
C ALA A 292 -12.49 -2.87 -24.39
N VAL A 293 -13.10 -2.72 -23.21
CA VAL A 293 -12.41 -2.94 -21.91
C VAL A 293 -12.41 -4.40 -21.44
N ARG A 294 -12.91 -5.32 -22.28
CA ARG A 294 -12.95 -6.75 -21.96
C ARG A 294 -11.54 -7.30 -21.78
N PRO A 295 -11.25 -8.04 -20.68
CA PRO A 295 -9.96 -8.71 -20.51
C PRO A 295 -9.58 -9.58 -21.71
N ARG A 296 -8.31 -9.46 -22.14
CA ARG A 296 -7.76 -10.19 -23.30
C ARG A 296 -7.14 -11.53 -22.94
N GLY A 297 -6.78 -11.74 -21.67
CA GLY A 297 -6.27 -13.02 -21.19
C GLY A 297 -7.38 -14.07 -21.05
N LYS A 298 -6.98 -15.33 -20.87
CA LYS A 298 -7.92 -16.45 -20.71
C LYS A 298 -8.40 -16.54 -19.25
N PRO A 299 -9.72 -16.51 -18.98
CA PRO A 299 -10.27 -16.84 -17.67
C PRO A 299 -9.72 -18.16 -17.11
N ARG A 300 -9.27 -18.13 -15.86
CA ARG A 300 -8.79 -19.28 -15.10
C ARG A 300 -9.79 -19.57 -13.98
N GLN A 301 -10.34 -20.78 -13.95
CA GLN A 301 -11.11 -21.22 -12.80
C GLN A 301 -10.22 -21.22 -11.56
N VAL A 302 -10.68 -20.60 -10.48
CA VAL A 302 -10.12 -20.75 -9.13
C VAL A 302 -11.11 -21.63 -8.36
N GLY A 303 -10.71 -22.87 -8.08
CA GLY A 303 -11.47 -23.84 -7.29
C GLY A 303 -10.64 -24.33 -6.12
N TRP A 304 -11.19 -25.19 -5.27
CA TRP A 304 -10.49 -25.70 -4.09
C TRP A 304 -11.08 -27.03 -3.62
N ASP A 305 -10.34 -27.70 -2.74
CA ASP A 305 -10.78 -28.86 -1.97
C ASP A 305 -10.03 -28.89 -0.62
N PRO A 306 -10.22 -29.90 0.27
CA PRO A 306 -9.52 -29.96 1.57
C PRO A 306 -7.98 -29.97 1.53
N TYR A 307 -7.35 -30.06 0.36
CA TYR A 307 -5.90 -30.12 0.22
C TYR A 307 -5.29 -28.81 -0.27
N SER A 308 -5.85 -28.19 -1.33
CA SER A 308 -5.24 -27.00 -1.96
C SER A 308 -6.22 -26.18 -2.81
N LEU A 309 -5.84 -24.94 -3.14
CA LEU A 309 -6.43 -24.25 -4.29
C LEU A 309 -6.06 -24.98 -5.59
N THR A 310 -6.94 -24.86 -6.57
CA THR A 310 -6.70 -25.17 -7.97
C THR A 310 -6.86 -23.91 -8.81
N VAL A 311 -5.84 -23.55 -9.59
CA VAL A 311 -5.88 -22.40 -10.51
C VAL A 311 -5.69 -22.90 -11.93
N GLY A 312 -6.70 -22.71 -12.78
CA GLY A 312 -6.71 -23.24 -14.14
C GLY A 312 -6.62 -24.78 -14.20
N GLY A 313 -7.15 -25.47 -13.19
CA GLY A 313 -7.12 -26.94 -13.06
C GLY A 313 -5.83 -27.52 -12.49
N LYS A 314 -4.82 -26.70 -12.14
CA LYS A 314 -3.60 -27.15 -11.45
C LYS A 314 -3.68 -26.85 -9.96
N ARG A 315 -3.34 -27.83 -9.11
CA ARG A 315 -3.17 -27.60 -7.67
C ARG A 315 -2.00 -26.64 -7.40
N VAL A 316 -2.15 -25.77 -6.41
CA VAL A 316 -1.14 -24.76 -6.03
C VAL A 316 -0.97 -24.74 -4.52
N VAL A 317 0.29 -24.77 -4.05
CA VAL A 317 0.66 -24.27 -2.72
C VAL A 317 0.99 -22.79 -2.88
N VAL A 318 0.16 -21.92 -2.29
CA VAL A 318 0.35 -20.46 -2.32
C VAL A 318 1.28 -20.09 -1.17
N TRP A 319 2.53 -19.80 -1.51
CA TRP A 319 3.56 -19.31 -0.61
C TRP A 319 3.67 -17.80 -0.82
N SER A 320 3.03 -17.03 0.05
CA SER A 320 2.82 -15.59 -0.09
C SER A 320 3.53 -14.80 1.00
N GLY A 321 3.80 -13.53 0.72
CA GLY A 321 4.28 -12.56 1.70
C GLY A 321 3.52 -11.24 1.61
N GLU A 322 3.42 -10.54 2.73
CA GLU A 322 2.76 -9.22 2.80
C GLU A 322 3.74 -8.09 2.45
N ILE A 323 3.26 -7.12 1.66
CA ILE A 323 3.84 -5.79 1.44
C ILE A 323 2.72 -4.76 1.38
N HIS A 324 2.94 -3.58 1.96
CA HIS A 324 1.99 -2.47 1.90
C HIS A 324 2.52 -1.37 0.95
N PRO A 325 1.93 -1.17 -0.25
CA PRO A 325 2.40 -0.17 -1.21
C PRO A 325 2.48 1.25 -0.64
N PHE A 326 1.54 1.61 0.25
CA PHE A 326 1.50 2.91 0.93
C PHE A 326 2.68 3.16 1.89
N ARG A 327 3.37 2.11 2.38
CA ARG A 327 4.60 2.22 3.21
C ARG A 327 5.89 2.35 2.37
N LEU A 328 5.77 2.46 1.05
CA LEU A 328 6.88 2.61 0.11
C LEU A 328 6.45 3.51 -1.07
N PRO A 329 6.45 4.85 -0.94
CA PRO A 329 5.86 5.78 -1.91
C PRO A 329 6.69 5.97 -3.21
N ASP A 330 7.06 4.87 -3.87
CA ASP A 330 7.63 4.83 -5.23
C ASP A 330 7.21 3.51 -5.92
N PRO A 331 6.33 3.56 -6.94
CA PRO A 331 5.89 2.38 -7.69
C PRO A 331 7.01 1.51 -8.26
N ALA A 332 8.16 2.10 -8.61
CA ALA A 332 9.30 1.33 -9.08
C ALA A 332 9.87 0.41 -7.99
N GLN A 333 9.81 0.82 -6.71
CA GLN A 333 10.31 0.00 -5.60
C GLN A 333 9.31 -1.06 -5.14
N TRP A 334 8.02 -0.94 -5.48
CA TRP A 334 7.11 -2.08 -5.33
C TRP A 334 7.62 -3.28 -6.13
N ARG A 335 8.09 -3.04 -7.37
CA ARG A 335 8.77 -4.07 -8.17
C ARG A 335 10.08 -4.54 -7.53
N ASP A 336 10.90 -3.65 -6.99
CA ASP A 336 12.13 -4.02 -6.28
C ASP A 336 11.86 -5.09 -5.22
N VAL A 337 10.89 -4.83 -4.36
CA VAL A 337 10.55 -5.71 -3.24
C VAL A 337 9.83 -6.97 -3.73
N ILE A 338 8.91 -6.88 -4.70
CA ILE A 338 8.23 -8.06 -5.26
C ILE A 338 9.21 -9.02 -5.96
N GLN A 339 10.22 -8.49 -6.69
CA GLN A 339 11.29 -9.31 -7.25
C GLN A 339 12.16 -9.96 -6.15
N LYS A 340 12.47 -9.24 -5.07
CA LYS A 340 13.17 -9.81 -3.90
C LYS A 340 12.34 -10.91 -3.23
N MET A 341 11.03 -10.71 -3.09
CA MET A 341 10.10 -11.71 -2.57
C MET A 341 10.09 -12.97 -3.44
N LYS A 342 9.94 -12.81 -4.76
CA LYS A 342 10.00 -13.93 -5.72
C LYS A 342 11.33 -14.68 -5.68
N ALA A 343 12.45 -13.95 -5.60
CA ALA A 343 13.79 -14.54 -5.47
C ALA A 343 14.01 -15.25 -4.12
N VAL A 344 13.26 -14.87 -3.07
CA VAL A 344 13.15 -15.56 -1.76
C VAL A 344 12.14 -16.72 -1.80
N GLY A 345 11.65 -17.08 -3.00
CA GLY A 345 10.85 -18.29 -3.23
C GLY A 345 9.35 -18.14 -2.98
N PHE A 346 8.85 -16.92 -2.77
CA PHE A 346 7.42 -16.65 -2.81
C PHE A 346 6.87 -16.81 -4.23
N ASN A 347 5.62 -17.27 -4.33
CA ASN A 347 4.83 -17.32 -5.57
C ASN A 347 3.52 -16.51 -5.46
N GLY A 348 3.24 -15.95 -4.28
CA GLY A 348 2.14 -15.03 -4.02
C GLY A 348 2.61 -13.75 -3.33
N VAL A 349 1.77 -12.72 -3.44
CA VAL A 349 1.86 -11.47 -2.69
C VAL A 349 0.48 -11.16 -2.12
N SER A 350 0.46 -10.61 -0.91
CA SER A 350 -0.73 -10.09 -0.27
C SER A 350 -0.55 -8.58 -0.05
N PHE A 351 -1.61 -7.82 -0.34
CA PHE A 351 -1.64 -6.37 -0.28
C PHE A 351 -2.78 -5.88 0.60
N TYR A 352 -2.47 -5.09 1.62
CA TYR A 352 -3.42 -4.11 2.15
C TYR A 352 -3.52 -2.87 1.26
N PHE A 353 -4.73 -2.33 1.15
CA PHE A 353 -5.01 -0.98 0.65
C PHE A 353 -5.69 -0.14 1.73
N ASP A 354 -5.08 0.98 2.08
CA ASP A 354 -5.52 1.88 3.16
C ASP A 354 -6.55 2.90 2.62
N TRP A 355 -7.81 2.79 3.05
CA TRP A 355 -8.87 3.70 2.62
C TRP A 355 -8.57 5.16 2.99
N GLY A 356 -7.97 5.40 4.17
CA GLY A 356 -7.51 6.72 4.58
C GLY A 356 -6.46 7.32 3.66
N TYR A 357 -5.54 6.49 3.17
CA TYR A 357 -4.49 6.93 2.24
C TYR A 357 -5.05 7.34 0.86
N HIS A 358 -6.19 6.77 0.49
CA HIS A 358 -6.86 6.98 -0.79
C HIS A 358 -8.02 7.99 -0.76
N SER A 359 -8.56 8.37 0.41
CA SER A 359 -9.76 9.21 0.53
C SER A 359 -9.62 10.37 1.53
N PRO A 360 -9.17 11.56 1.10
CA PRO A 360 -8.99 12.72 1.99
C PRO A 360 -10.32 13.33 2.48
N ALA A 361 -11.41 13.14 1.74
CA ALA A 361 -12.74 13.67 2.05
C ALA A 361 -13.83 12.70 1.58
N PRO A 362 -15.06 12.75 2.15
CA PRO A 362 -16.19 11.96 1.66
C PRO A 362 -16.45 12.25 0.17
N GLY A 363 -16.65 11.22 -0.64
CA GLY A 363 -16.85 11.38 -2.08
C GLY A 363 -15.59 11.62 -2.92
N VAL A 364 -14.39 11.68 -2.32
CA VAL A 364 -13.12 11.99 -3.00
C VAL A 364 -12.14 10.83 -2.86
N TYR A 365 -11.59 10.37 -4.00
CA TYR A 365 -10.65 9.24 -4.04
C TYR A 365 -9.48 9.51 -4.98
N ASP A 366 -8.28 9.01 -4.65
CA ASP A 366 -7.08 9.09 -5.48
C ASP A 366 -6.35 7.72 -5.55
N PHE A 367 -6.17 7.22 -6.77
CA PHE A 367 -5.40 6.01 -7.10
C PHE A 367 -4.33 6.28 -8.16
N SER A 368 -3.62 7.42 -8.05
CA SER A 368 -2.58 7.85 -8.99
C SER A 368 -1.20 7.97 -8.34
N GLY A 369 -0.13 7.85 -9.12
CA GLY A 369 1.25 7.96 -8.65
C GLY A 369 1.57 7.01 -7.51
N VAL A 370 1.95 7.56 -6.35
CA VAL A 370 2.25 6.80 -5.12
C VAL A 370 1.03 6.11 -4.49
N ARG A 371 -0.17 6.33 -5.05
CA ARG A 371 -1.45 5.67 -4.69
C ARG A 371 -1.94 4.69 -5.76
N ASN A 372 -1.14 4.38 -6.79
CA ASN A 372 -1.64 3.62 -7.93
C ASN A 372 -1.85 2.11 -7.65
N VAL A 373 -3.05 1.77 -7.17
CA VAL A 373 -3.51 0.39 -6.91
C VAL A 373 -3.47 -0.48 -8.18
N GLU A 374 -3.85 0.05 -9.34
CA GLU A 374 -3.78 -0.68 -10.61
C GLU A 374 -2.33 -1.08 -10.92
N ARG A 375 -1.37 -0.16 -10.72
CA ARG A 375 0.04 -0.43 -10.96
C ARG A 375 0.62 -1.47 -10.00
N ALA A 376 0.22 -1.50 -8.73
CA ALA A 376 0.64 -2.53 -7.78
C ALA A 376 0.19 -3.94 -8.22
N LEU A 377 -1.05 -4.07 -8.72
CA LEU A 377 -1.59 -5.32 -9.25
C LEU A 377 -0.92 -5.73 -10.57
N GLU A 378 -0.64 -4.78 -11.47
CA GLU A 378 0.12 -5.03 -12.71
C GLU A 378 1.54 -5.51 -12.44
N ILE A 379 2.26 -4.92 -11.48
CA ILE A 379 3.61 -5.37 -11.13
C ILE A 379 3.57 -6.82 -10.64
N ALA A 380 2.59 -7.19 -9.81
CA ALA A 380 2.43 -8.58 -9.37
C ALA A 380 2.12 -9.53 -10.55
N GLU A 381 1.29 -9.11 -11.52
CA GLU A 381 1.01 -9.88 -12.73
C GLU A 381 2.24 -10.03 -13.64
N GLU A 382 2.96 -8.95 -13.92
CA GLU A 382 4.18 -8.92 -14.74
C GLU A 382 5.29 -9.78 -14.14
N GLU A 383 5.45 -9.76 -12.81
CA GLU A 383 6.40 -10.61 -12.09
C GLU A 383 5.86 -12.04 -11.89
N GLY A 384 4.65 -12.37 -12.33
CA GLY A 384 4.08 -13.72 -12.30
C GLY A 384 3.64 -14.21 -10.92
N MET A 385 3.34 -13.29 -10.00
CA MET A 385 2.92 -13.56 -8.63
C MET A 385 1.39 -13.66 -8.55
N TYR A 386 0.88 -14.62 -7.77
CA TYR A 386 -0.52 -14.63 -7.36
C TYR A 386 -0.82 -13.49 -6.40
N VAL A 387 -2.02 -12.92 -6.45
CA VAL A 387 -2.43 -11.84 -5.52
C VAL A 387 -3.55 -12.27 -4.59
N ILE A 388 -3.35 -12.02 -3.30
CA ILE A 388 -4.39 -11.98 -2.26
C ILE A 388 -4.70 -10.50 -2.03
N ALA A 389 -5.92 -10.06 -2.36
CA ALA A 389 -6.32 -8.66 -2.25
C ALA A 389 -7.04 -8.41 -0.91
N ARG A 390 -6.56 -7.43 -0.12
CA ARG A 390 -7.09 -7.10 1.21
C ARG A 390 -7.41 -5.61 1.28
N MET A 391 -8.65 -5.24 0.99
CA MET A 391 -9.08 -3.85 0.78
C MET A 391 -9.88 -3.26 1.96
N GLY A 392 -9.98 -3.97 3.07
CA GLY A 392 -10.69 -3.50 4.27
C GLY A 392 -12.19 -3.79 4.24
N PRO A 393 -13.09 -2.82 4.55
CA PRO A 393 -12.85 -1.37 4.70
C PRO A 393 -12.04 -0.97 5.93
N TYR A 394 -11.94 -1.86 6.92
CA TYR A 394 -11.03 -1.75 8.06
C TYR A 394 -9.86 -2.73 7.86
N VAL A 395 -8.61 -2.30 8.06
CA VAL A 395 -7.41 -3.13 7.80
C VAL A 395 -6.48 -3.31 9.01
N ASN A 396 -6.70 -2.58 10.10
CA ASN A 396 -5.80 -2.50 11.25
C ASN A 396 -4.38 -2.04 10.88
N ALA A 397 -3.53 -2.96 10.43
CA ALA A 397 -2.19 -2.76 9.87
C ALA A 397 -1.25 -1.80 10.62
N GLU A 398 -1.46 -1.60 11.93
CA GLU A 398 -0.79 -0.59 12.76
C GLU A 398 -0.89 0.85 12.19
N LEU A 399 -2.06 1.18 11.62
CA LEU A 399 -2.36 2.50 11.06
C LEU A 399 -3.16 3.38 12.01
N SER A 400 -3.00 4.70 11.84
CA SER A 400 -3.89 5.72 12.41
C SER A 400 -5.32 5.44 11.95
N GLY A 401 -6.27 5.30 12.88
CA GLY A 401 -7.65 4.90 12.56
C GLY A 401 -7.83 3.45 12.09
N GLY A 402 -6.77 2.64 12.08
CA GLY A 402 -6.77 1.29 11.50
C GLY A 402 -7.06 1.24 9.99
N GLY A 403 -6.76 2.34 9.28
CA GLY A 403 -7.00 2.54 7.86
C GLY A 403 -8.32 3.23 7.51
N PHE A 404 -9.11 3.66 8.50
CA PHE A 404 -10.24 4.56 8.23
C PHE A 404 -9.75 5.98 7.88
N PRO A 405 -10.36 6.66 6.90
CA PRO A 405 -10.04 8.05 6.59
C PRO A 405 -10.44 8.99 7.74
N GLY A 406 -9.75 10.12 7.88
CA GLY A 406 -9.93 11.03 9.01
C GLY A 406 -11.37 11.52 9.22
N TRP A 407 -12.13 11.69 8.13
CA TRP A 407 -13.53 12.08 8.17
C TRP A 407 -14.46 11.00 8.78
N MET A 408 -14.03 9.74 8.89
CA MET A 408 -14.75 8.71 9.65
C MET A 408 -14.65 8.92 11.16
N PHE A 409 -13.64 9.63 11.68
CA PHE A 409 -13.54 9.98 13.10
C PHE A 409 -14.68 10.89 13.57
N ARG A 410 -15.33 11.60 12.63
CA ARG A 410 -16.55 12.40 12.83
C ARG A 410 -17.84 11.71 12.35
N ASN A 411 -17.78 10.45 11.91
CA ASN A 411 -18.97 9.65 11.60
C ASN A 411 -19.61 9.16 12.91
N ARG A 412 -20.93 9.27 13.01
CA ARG A 412 -21.73 8.92 14.20
C ARG A 412 -22.29 7.50 14.17
N ALA A 413 -22.22 6.85 13.00
CA ALA A 413 -22.57 5.44 12.85
C ALA A 413 -21.76 4.56 13.80
N GLU A 414 -22.29 3.42 14.22
CA GLU A 414 -21.47 2.40 14.90
C GLU A 414 -20.58 1.72 13.84
N ALA A 415 -19.27 1.93 13.91
CA ALA A 415 -18.36 1.41 12.89
C ALA A 415 -18.28 -0.11 12.93
N ARG A 416 -17.95 -0.70 11.78
CA ARG A 416 -17.86 -2.16 11.60
C ARG A 416 -19.17 -2.86 12.02
N THR A 417 -20.32 -2.30 11.63
CA THR A 417 -21.65 -2.91 11.85
C THR A 417 -22.57 -2.72 10.64
N ASP A 418 -23.85 -3.10 10.75
CA ASP A 418 -24.87 -2.85 9.73
C ASP A 418 -25.54 -1.45 9.82
N ASP A 419 -24.93 -0.50 10.54
CA ASP A 419 -25.39 0.90 10.55
C ASP A 419 -25.42 1.46 9.11
N PRO A 420 -26.57 1.95 8.61
CA PRO A 420 -26.70 2.43 7.24
C PRO A 420 -25.75 3.57 6.86
N ALA A 421 -25.35 4.42 7.81
CA ALA A 421 -24.42 5.53 7.55
C ALA A 421 -22.95 5.08 7.55
N TYR A 422 -22.61 3.97 8.22
CA TYR A 422 -21.33 3.29 8.02
C TYR A 422 -21.32 2.55 6.67
N LEU A 423 -22.35 1.75 6.40
CA LEU A 423 -22.45 0.96 5.17
C LEU A 423 -22.48 1.83 3.89
N ALA A 424 -23.09 3.02 3.92
CA ALA A 424 -23.08 3.92 2.76
C ALA A 424 -21.67 4.44 2.40
N ALA A 425 -20.84 4.73 3.42
CA ALA A 425 -19.44 5.15 3.22
C ALA A 425 -18.56 3.99 2.73
N VAL A 426 -18.78 2.80 3.31
CA VAL A 426 -18.17 1.54 2.87
C VAL A 426 -18.51 1.18 1.44
N ASP A 427 -19.79 1.31 1.04
CA ASP A 427 -20.25 1.02 -0.31
C ASP A 427 -19.55 1.89 -1.35
N GLU A 428 -19.29 3.16 -1.03
CA GLU A 428 -18.55 4.03 -1.91
C GLU A 428 -17.09 3.58 -2.05
N TRP A 429 -16.38 3.33 -0.94
CA TRP A 429 -15.01 2.80 -0.97
C TRP A 429 -14.91 1.52 -1.80
N MET A 430 -15.77 0.53 -1.53
CA MET A 430 -15.80 -0.72 -2.29
C MET A 430 -16.05 -0.48 -3.77
N THR A 431 -17.02 0.38 -4.13
CA THR A 431 -17.28 0.73 -5.54
C THR A 431 -16.03 1.26 -6.26
N GLN A 432 -15.23 2.07 -5.56
CA GLN A 432 -14.04 2.70 -6.11
C GLN A 432 -12.88 1.73 -6.29
N ILE A 433 -12.60 0.90 -5.28
CA ILE A 433 -11.46 -0.04 -5.33
C ILE A 433 -11.78 -1.34 -6.09
N ASP A 434 -13.00 -1.88 -5.98
CA ASP A 434 -13.41 -3.10 -6.69
C ASP A 434 -13.50 -2.86 -8.20
N ALA A 435 -13.80 -1.64 -8.63
CA ALA A 435 -13.69 -1.27 -10.04
C ALA A 435 -12.30 -1.56 -10.62
N ILE A 436 -11.24 -1.42 -9.82
CA ILE A 436 -9.86 -1.79 -10.16
C ILE A 436 -9.65 -3.30 -9.97
N ILE A 437 -9.86 -3.82 -8.74
CA ILE A 437 -9.55 -5.22 -8.40
C ILE A 437 -10.27 -6.21 -9.33
N ALA A 438 -11.53 -5.94 -9.69
CA ALA A 438 -12.33 -6.81 -10.55
C ALA A 438 -11.68 -7.03 -11.94
N ARG A 439 -10.90 -6.06 -12.44
CA ARG A 439 -10.18 -6.18 -13.72
C ARG A 439 -8.97 -7.12 -13.62
N HIS A 440 -8.30 -7.22 -12.47
CA HIS A 440 -7.07 -7.99 -12.29
C HIS A 440 -7.29 -9.43 -11.79
N GLN A 441 -8.51 -9.94 -11.89
CA GLN A 441 -8.83 -11.29 -11.44
C GLN A 441 -8.37 -12.37 -12.41
N ALA A 442 -7.87 -13.49 -11.85
CA ALA A 442 -7.60 -14.71 -12.61
C ALA A 442 -8.88 -15.27 -13.24
N THR A 443 -10.02 -15.16 -12.55
CA THR A 443 -11.35 -15.63 -12.99
C THR A 443 -11.95 -14.83 -14.15
N THR A 444 -11.59 -13.56 -14.33
CA THR A 444 -12.01 -12.75 -15.49
C THR A 444 -11.02 -12.82 -16.65
N GLY A 445 -9.83 -13.37 -16.43
CA GLY A 445 -8.74 -13.42 -17.41
C GLY A 445 -7.97 -12.11 -17.54
N GLY A 446 -8.07 -11.21 -16.56
CA GLY A 446 -7.43 -9.89 -16.60
C GLY A 446 -6.31 -9.65 -15.60
N GLY A 447 -5.95 -10.64 -14.77
CA GLY A 447 -4.74 -10.59 -13.96
C GLY A 447 -4.52 -11.83 -13.08
N THR A 448 -3.82 -11.66 -11.95
CA THR A 448 -3.39 -12.73 -11.03
C THR A 448 -4.05 -12.72 -9.64
N VAL A 449 -5.05 -11.88 -9.38
CA VAL A 449 -5.84 -11.96 -8.14
C VAL A 449 -6.57 -13.30 -8.07
N ILE A 450 -6.40 -14.04 -6.97
CA ILE A 450 -6.96 -15.37 -6.73
C ILE A 450 -7.78 -15.49 -5.45
N ALA A 451 -7.72 -14.51 -4.55
CA ALA A 451 -8.50 -14.45 -3.32
C ALA A 451 -8.73 -13.00 -2.90
N TYR A 452 -9.83 -12.74 -2.20
CA TYR A 452 -10.26 -11.40 -1.79
C TYR A 452 -10.76 -11.44 -0.34
N GLN A 453 -10.16 -10.64 0.53
CA GLN A 453 -10.50 -10.58 1.96
C GLN A 453 -11.68 -9.63 2.18
N LEU A 454 -12.73 -10.09 2.85
CA LEU A 454 -13.73 -9.22 3.46
C LEU A 454 -13.25 -8.81 4.85
N GLU A 455 -13.24 -7.52 5.18
CA GLU A 455 -12.94 -7.01 6.52
C GLU A 455 -11.51 -7.36 6.98
N ASN A 456 -11.20 -7.21 8.27
CA ASN A 456 -9.95 -7.66 8.91
C ASN A 456 -10.15 -8.03 10.40
N GLU A 457 -9.86 -9.27 10.80
CA GLU A 457 -9.80 -9.70 12.22
C GLU A 457 -11.05 -9.37 13.08
N LEU A 458 -12.25 -9.22 12.48
CA LEU A 458 -13.50 -8.96 13.20
C LEU A 458 -13.89 -10.10 14.18
N GLY A 459 -13.44 -10.03 15.43
CA GLY A 459 -13.75 -11.01 16.49
C GLY A 459 -15.19 -10.93 17.05
N LYS A 460 -16.16 -10.52 16.23
CA LYS A 460 -17.51 -10.11 16.64
C LYS A 460 -18.58 -10.75 15.76
N VAL A 461 -19.26 -11.79 16.25
CA VAL A 461 -20.23 -12.59 15.46
C VAL A 461 -21.70 -12.34 15.83
N GLU A 462 -22.00 -11.21 16.48
CA GLU A 462 -23.38 -10.79 16.79
C GLU A 462 -24.19 -10.49 15.51
N PRO A 463 -25.54 -10.53 15.55
CA PRO A 463 -26.38 -10.41 14.35
C PRO A 463 -26.17 -9.15 13.49
N LYS A 464 -25.66 -8.05 14.07
CA LYS A 464 -25.31 -6.81 13.33
C LYS A 464 -24.09 -7.01 12.44
N HIS A 465 -23.02 -7.60 12.99
CA HIS A 465 -21.79 -7.94 12.28
C HIS A 465 -22.05 -8.99 11.20
N VAL A 466 -22.94 -9.97 11.46
CA VAL A 466 -23.35 -10.94 10.43
C VAL A 466 -24.05 -10.27 9.25
N ARG A 467 -24.90 -9.26 9.49
CA ARG A 467 -25.53 -8.48 8.41
C ARG A 467 -24.55 -7.57 7.68
N GLN A 468 -23.61 -6.94 8.38
CA GLN A 468 -22.49 -6.22 7.76
C GLN A 468 -21.69 -7.13 6.83
N MET A 469 -21.19 -8.27 7.32
CA MET A 469 -20.40 -9.20 6.50
C MET A 469 -21.19 -9.70 5.28
N ALA A 470 -22.50 -9.96 5.43
CA ALA A 470 -23.36 -10.34 4.32
C ALA A 470 -23.52 -9.20 3.29
N HIS A 471 -23.60 -7.95 3.76
CA HIS A 471 -23.60 -6.75 2.91
C HIS A 471 -22.27 -6.59 2.17
N LEU A 472 -21.12 -6.70 2.83
CA LEU A 472 -19.80 -6.65 2.20
C LEU A 472 -19.66 -7.72 1.10
N ALA A 473 -20.04 -8.97 1.40
CA ALA A 473 -19.99 -10.06 0.43
C ALA A 473 -20.91 -9.77 -0.79
N ALA A 474 -22.14 -9.32 -0.54
CA ALA A 474 -23.08 -8.96 -1.61
C ALA A 474 -22.57 -7.78 -2.45
N LYS A 475 -21.91 -6.80 -1.83
CA LYS A 475 -21.31 -5.63 -2.50
C LYS A 475 -20.16 -6.05 -3.41
N ALA A 476 -19.18 -6.79 -2.89
CA ALA A 476 -18.06 -7.32 -3.67
C ALA A 476 -18.55 -8.15 -4.88
N ARG A 477 -19.56 -9.02 -4.69
CA ARG A 477 -20.16 -9.76 -5.82
C ARG A 477 -20.85 -8.85 -6.83
N THR A 478 -21.53 -7.80 -6.38
CA THR A 478 -22.22 -6.83 -7.25
C THR A 478 -21.23 -6.02 -8.09
N ASP A 479 -20.07 -5.66 -7.52
CA ASP A 479 -19.02 -4.89 -8.18
C ASP A 479 -18.15 -5.74 -9.13
N GLY A 480 -18.31 -7.07 -9.10
CA GLY A 480 -17.71 -8.00 -10.05
C GLY A 480 -16.60 -8.89 -9.49
N ILE A 481 -16.44 -8.97 -8.16
CA ILE A 481 -15.49 -9.89 -7.52
C ILE A 481 -16.02 -11.34 -7.64
N THR A 482 -15.30 -12.15 -8.39
CA THR A 482 -15.61 -13.54 -8.77
C THR A 482 -14.57 -14.56 -8.28
N VAL A 483 -13.46 -14.11 -7.70
CA VAL A 483 -12.54 -14.96 -6.93
C VAL A 483 -13.15 -15.37 -5.58
N PRO A 484 -12.65 -16.44 -4.93
CA PRO A 484 -13.05 -16.79 -3.57
C PRO A 484 -12.94 -15.63 -2.57
N LEU A 485 -13.99 -15.43 -1.80
CA LEU A 485 -14.05 -14.53 -0.64
C LEU A 485 -13.55 -15.28 0.59
N PHE A 486 -12.80 -14.59 1.45
CA PHE A 486 -12.39 -15.09 2.75
C PHE A 486 -12.45 -13.98 3.81
N HIS A 487 -12.35 -14.38 5.07
CA HIS A 487 -12.07 -13.50 6.21
C HIS A 487 -10.87 -14.08 6.93
N ASN A 488 -10.00 -13.24 7.50
CA ASN A 488 -8.92 -13.66 8.38
C ASN A 488 -9.37 -13.57 9.84
N ALA A 489 -9.74 -14.72 10.41
CA ALA A 489 -10.16 -14.78 11.80
C ALA A 489 -9.03 -14.31 12.74
N ALA A 490 -9.38 -13.57 13.79
CA ALA A 490 -8.41 -13.03 14.74
C ALA A 490 -7.68 -14.16 15.49
N GLY A 491 -6.39 -14.34 15.21
CA GLY A 491 -5.69 -15.56 15.58
C GLY A 491 -6.38 -16.82 15.01
N ARG A 492 -6.46 -17.90 15.78
CA ARG A 492 -6.99 -19.20 15.31
C ARG A 492 -8.44 -19.51 15.74
N LEU A 493 -9.24 -18.47 15.93
CA LEU A 493 -10.65 -18.57 16.37
C LEU A 493 -11.54 -19.03 15.19
N PRO A 494 -12.66 -19.75 15.45
CA PRO A 494 -13.43 -20.42 14.41
C PRO A 494 -14.48 -19.50 13.78
N ASP A 495 -14.13 -18.22 13.68
CA ASP A 495 -15.02 -17.13 13.27
C ASP A 495 -15.04 -17.02 11.75
N TRP A 496 -16.19 -16.60 11.22
CA TRP A 496 -16.43 -16.40 9.78
C TRP A 496 -16.04 -17.59 8.89
N THR A 497 -16.33 -18.81 9.33
CA THR A 497 -16.15 -20.01 8.50
C THR A 497 -17.16 -20.06 7.35
N PRO A 498 -16.91 -20.74 6.22
CA PRO A 498 -17.93 -20.96 5.21
C PRO A 498 -19.18 -21.65 5.80
N THR A 499 -20.37 -21.30 5.31
CA THR A 499 -21.65 -21.90 5.75
C THR A 499 -21.72 -23.42 5.53
N ALA A 500 -20.83 -23.97 4.70
CA ALA A 500 -20.69 -25.40 4.44
C ALA A 500 -19.70 -26.12 5.39
N SER A 501 -19.11 -25.43 6.37
CA SER A 501 -18.21 -26.06 7.35
C SER A 501 -18.94 -27.13 8.17
N SER A 502 -18.31 -28.28 8.32
CA SER A 502 -18.79 -29.40 9.14
C SER A 502 -18.28 -29.38 10.58
N ALA A 503 -17.52 -28.36 10.99
CA ALA A 503 -16.95 -28.27 12.33
C ALA A 503 -18.03 -27.91 13.38
N PRO A 504 -18.18 -28.67 14.48
CA PRO A 504 -19.22 -28.40 15.50
C PRO A 504 -19.09 -27.06 16.25
N TRP A 505 -17.96 -26.37 16.10
CA TRP A 505 -17.63 -25.11 16.76
C TRP A 505 -17.46 -23.95 15.76
N ALA A 506 -17.83 -24.14 14.49
CA ALA A 506 -17.74 -23.11 13.46
C ALA A 506 -18.80 -22.01 13.68
N ASN A 507 -18.38 -20.75 13.60
CA ASN A 507 -19.27 -19.61 13.49
C ASN A 507 -19.33 -19.20 12.01
N PRO A 508 -20.43 -19.46 11.29
CA PRO A 508 -20.47 -19.30 9.83
C PRO A 508 -20.63 -17.85 9.38
N GLY A 509 -19.97 -17.50 8.28
CA GLY A 509 -20.00 -16.24 7.58
C GLY A 509 -20.19 -16.40 6.06
N PRO A 510 -20.32 -15.30 5.31
CA PRO A 510 -20.61 -15.27 3.88
C PRO A 510 -19.33 -15.38 3.03
N VAL A 511 -18.47 -16.34 3.37
CA VAL A 511 -17.16 -16.57 2.72
C VAL A 511 -17.10 -17.94 2.04
N ASP A 512 -16.22 -18.07 1.04
CA ASP A 512 -15.94 -19.32 0.33
C ASP A 512 -14.83 -20.13 1.01
N LEU A 513 -13.85 -19.43 1.61
CA LEU A 513 -12.70 -20.00 2.31
C LEU A 513 -12.64 -19.45 3.74
N TYR A 514 -12.31 -20.30 4.70
CA TYR A 514 -11.91 -19.88 6.04
C TYR A 514 -10.40 -19.62 6.04
N ALA A 515 -9.99 -18.43 6.49
CA ALA A 515 -8.61 -18.13 6.83
C ALA A 515 -8.51 -17.69 8.30
N PHE A 516 -7.32 -17.78 8.86
CA PHE A 516 -7.06 -17.45 10.25
C PHE A 516 -5.61 -17.01 10.43
N ASP A 517 -5.33 -16.29 11.51
CA ASP A 517 -4.04 -15.66 11.73
C ASP A 517 -3.24 -16.28 12.87
N GLY A 518 -1.95 -15.96 12.93
CA GLY A 518 -1.00 -16.64 13.79
C GLY A 518 0.24 -15.83 14.09
N TYR A 519 0.35 -15.33 15.32
CA TYR A 519 1.54 -14.63 15.80
C TYR A 519 2.25 -15.35 16.97
N PRO A 520 2.59 -16.65 16.87
CA PRO A 520 3.18 -17.40 17.97
C PRO A 520 4.67 -17.09 18.19
N GLY A 521 5.31 -16.29 17.34
CA GLY A 521 6.72 -15.92 17.49
C GLY A 521 6.98 -15.01 18.69
N GLY A 522 6.09 -14.04 18.92
CA GLY A 522 6.22 -13.01 19.98
C GLY A 522 7.34 -11.99 19.73
N ALA A 523 7.39 -10.97 20.58
CA ALA A 523 8.36 -9.87 20.55
C ALA A 523 9.59 -10.15 21.44
N CYS A 524 10.67 -9.39 21.26
CA CYS A 524 11.73 -9.35 22.27
C CYS A 524 11.29 -8.66 23.57
N ASP A 525 12.07 -8.82 24.64
CA ASP A 525 11.80 -8.09 25.88
C ASP A 525 12.16 -6.59 25.76
N VAL A 526 11.82 -5.79 26.77
CA VAL A 526 12.11 -4.36 26.80
C VAL A 526 13.61 -4.03 26.81
N HIS A 527 14.49 -5.01 27.04
CA HIS A 527 15.94 -4.85 26.99
C HIS A 527 16.54 -5.29 25.64
N ALA A 528 15.68 -5.60 24.65
CA ALA A 528 16.04 -6.16 23.36
C ALA A 528 16.79 -7.51 23.46
N ASN A 529 16.49 -8.31 24.48
CA ASN A 529 16.94 -9.70 24.53
C ASN A 529 15.97 -10.61 23.75
N PRO A 530 16.48 -11.53 22.92
CA PRO A 530 15.65 -12.59 22.35
C PRO A 530 15.36 -13.59 23.47
N ALA A 531 14.13 -13.59 23.99
CA ALA A 531 13.72 -14.63 24.93
C ALA A 531 13.67 -16.00 24.24
N GLY A 532 13.50 -17.06 25.03
CA GLY A 532 13.46 -18.44 24.52
C GLY A 532 12.42 -18.66 23.41
N PRO A 533 12.62 -19.67 22.55
CA PRO A 533 11.71 -20.01 21.46
C PRO A 533 10.32 -20.40 21.98
N ASN A 534 9.30 -20.15 21.17
CA ASN A 534 7.95 -20.63 21.43
C ASN A 534 7.70 -21.98 20.74
N LYS A 535 6.71 -22.72 21.23
CA LYS A 535 6.24 -23.98 20.61
C LYS A 535 5.48 -23.69 19.32
N ALA A 536 5.76 -24.45 18.27
CA ALA A 536 4.96 -24.51 17.06
C ALA A 536 3.67 -25.30 17.36
N PRO A 537 2.50 -24.66 17.28
CA PRO A 537 1.22 -25.33 17.49
C PRO A 537 0.80 -26.11 16.23
N ASP A 538 0.05 -27.19 16.44
CA ASP A 538 -0.66 -27.86 15.36
C ASP A 538 -1.97 -27.12 15.04
N TRP A 539 -2.15 -26.73 13.78
CA TRP A 539 -3.27 -25.91 13.28
C TRP A 539 -4.02 -26.52 12.08
N GLY A 540 -3.90 -27.82 11.86
CA GLY A 540 -4.60 -28.53 10.80
C GLY A 540 -4.70 -30.02 11.10
N ILE A 541 -4.25 -30.89 10.22
CA ILE A 541 -4.49 -32.34 10.35
C ILE A 541 -3.77 -33.06 11.51
N TYR A 542 -2.92 -32.36 12.26
CA TYR A 542 -2.36 -32.84 13.53
C TYR A 542 -2.96 -32.13 14.75
N ALA A 543 -3.82 -31.13 14.57
CA ALA A 543 -4.41 -30.37 15.65
C ALA A 543 -5.42 -31.20 16.45
N THR A 544 -5.48 -30.94 17.76
CA THR A 544 -6.58 -31.43 18.59
C THR A 544 -7.89 -30.74 18.17
N PRO A 545 -8.95 -31.48 17.83
CA PRO A 545 -10.26 -30.91 17.48
C PRO A 545 -10.79 -29.94 18.53
N GLY A 546 -11.27 -28.77 18.10
CA GLY A 546 -11.88 -27.76 18.96
C GLY A 546 -11.78 -26.32 18.42
N PRO A 547 -12.34 -25.32 19.13
CA PRO A 547 -12.44 -23.93 18.67
C PRO A 547 -11.12 -23.20 18.35
N LYS A 548 -9.96 -23.80 18.67
CA LYS A 548 -8.63 -23.21 18.44
C LYS A 548 -7.72 -24.12 17.59
N ALA A 549 -8.32 -24.95 16.75
CA ALA A 549 -7.66 -25.95 15.91
C ALA A 549 -7.20 -25.43 14.52
N GLY A 550 -7.35 -24.12 14.24
CA GLY A 550 -6.96 -23.54 12.96
C GLY A 550 -7.82 -24.08 11.81
N ALA A 551 -7.19 -24.64 10.77
CA ALA A 551 -7.85 -25.11 9.55
C ALA A 551 -8.96 -26.15 9.78
N LEU A 552 -8.95 -26.89 10.89
CA LEU A 552 -10.05 -27.82 11.24
C LEU A 552 -11.38 -27.11 11.58
N SER A 553 -11.41 -25.78 11.68
CA SER A 553 -12.67 -25.01 11.71
C SER A 553 -13.39 -24.99 10.36
N SER A 554 -12.74 -25.38 9.26
CA SER A 554 -13.38 -25.62 7.96
C SER A 554 -12.73 -26.80 7.21
N PRO A 555 -13.02 -28.05 7.59
CA PRO A 555 -12.37 -29.24 7.01
C PRO A 555 -12.64 -29.48 5.52
N GLY A 556 -13.62 -28.77 4.92
CA GLY A 556 -13.96 -28.86 3.51
C GLY A 556 -13.12 -27.95 2.59
N THR A 557 -12.33 -27.04 3.17
CA THR A 557 -11.51 -26.04 2.47
C THR A 557 -10.02 -26.28 2.75
N PRO A 558 -9.11 -25.80 1.88
CA PRO A 558 -7.68 -25.95 2.13
C PRO A 558 -7.26 -25.15 3.36
N GLY A 559 -6.22 -25.61 4.07
CA GLY A 559 -5.69 -24.85 5.19
C GLY A 559 -5.10 -23.52 4.73
N PHE A 560 -5.64 -22.41 5.24
CA PHE A 560 -5.27 -21.05 4.88
C PHE A 560 -4.92 -20.25 6.13
N VAL A 561 -3.65 -19.83 6.22
CA VAL A 561 -3.22 -18.80 7.16
C VAL A 561 -3.01 -17.50 6.39
N ALA A 562 -3.81 -16.48 6.71
CA ALA A 562 -3.80 -15.19 6.03
C ALA A 562 -2.71 -14.26 6.59
N GLU A 563 -2.36 -14.38 7.87
CA GLU A 563 -1.18 -13.75 8.45
C GLU A 563 -0.45 -14.73 9.38
N ILE A 564 0.76 -15.15 8.99
CA ILE A 564 1.74 -15.75 9.92
C ILE A 564 2.83 -14.75 10.24
N GLY A 565 3.11 -14.56 11.54
CA GLY A 565 4.19 -13.70 12.00
C GLY A 565 5.55 -14.10 11.40
N ALA A 566 6.21 -13.14 10.77
CA ALA A 566 7.65 -13.13 10.50
C ALA A 566 8.37 -11.99 11.24
N GLY A 567 7.72 -11.38 12.22
CA GLY A 567 8.26 -10.30 13.01
C GLY A 567 7.27 -9.82 14.06
N TRP A 568 7.43 -8.58 14.49
CA TRP A 568 6.53 -7.90 15.40
C TRP A 568 6.69 -6.38 15.24
N PHE A 569 5.63 -5.62 15.51
CA PHE A 569 5.68 -4.15 15.54
C PHE A 569 6.50 -3.66 16.75
N ASP A 570 6.90 -2.39 16.75
CA ASP A 570 7.60 -1.78 17.89
C ASP A 570 7.10 -0.36 18.16
N TYR A 571 7.14 0.06 19.44
CA TYR A 571 6.35 1.16 20.00
C TYR A 571 7.22 2.28 20.61
N TRP A 572 6.62 3.47 20.75
CA TRP A 572 7.28 4.64 21.36
C TRP A 572 7.77 4.36 22.77
N GLY A 573 9.02 4.73 23.06
CA GLY A 573 9.65 4.49 24.36
C GLY A 573 10.19 3.08 24.58
N SER A 574 10.13 2.19 23.58
CA SER A 574 10.89 0.92 23.61
C SER A 574 12.40 1.15 23.43
N ASN A 575 13.20 0.08 23.47
CA ASN A 575 14.65 0.13 23.24
C ASN A 575 15.07 -0.20 21.78
N GLY A 576 14.12 -0.33 20.85
CA GLY A 576 14.42 -0.63 19.44
C GLY A 576 14.68 -2.12 19.20
N THR A 577 13.60 -2.87 19.02
CA THR A 577 13.54 -4.33 19.12
C THR A 577 13.48 -5.04 17.77
N TYR A 578 13.34 -4.34 16.63
CA TYR A 578 13.24 -4.97 15.31
C TYR A 578 14.44 -5.87 14.95
N ALA A 579 15.67 -5.45 15.27
CA ALA A 579 16.86 -6.27 15.04
C ALA A 579 16.84 -7.58 15.86
N CYS A 580 16.56 -7.46 17.16
CA CYS A 580 16.36 -8.62 18.04
C CYS A 580 15.20 -9.52 17.57
N THR A 581 14.10 -8.94 17.11
CA THR A 581 12.91 -9.68 16.66
C THR A 581 13.20 -10.44 15.37
N ALA A 582 14.07 -9.90 14.50
CA ALA A 582 14.57 -10.62 13.33
C ALA A 582 15.42 -11.85 13.68
N GLU A 583 16.13 -11.83 14.82
CA GLU A 583 16.87 -12.98 15.37
C GLU A 583 15.96 -13.98 16.08
N ARG A 584 15.08 -13.51 16.98
CA ARG A 584 14.06 -14.30 17.70
C ARG A 584 13.16 -15.07 16.73
N GLN A 585 12.69 -14.41 15.67
CA GLN A 585 11.94 -15.02 14.58
C GLN A 585 12.84 -15.32 13.36
N GLY A 586 14.07 -15.78 13.63
CA GLY A 586 15.09 -16.06 12.64
C GLY A 586 14.97 -17.42 11.95
N LYS A 587 16.08 -17.94 11.43
CA LYS A 587 16.12 -19.16 10.59
C LYS A 587 15.45 -20.38 11.25
N GLY A 588 15.75 -20.62 12.53
CA GLY A 588 15.22 -21.75 13.30
C GLY A 588 13.71 -21.67 13.51
N TYR A 589 13.22 -20.51 13.94
CA TYR A 589 11.78 -20.21 14.03
C TYR A 589 11.07 -20.50 12.71
N GLN A 590 11.56 -19.98 11.59
CA GLN A 590 10.91 -20.17 10.28
C GLN A 590 10.85 -21.66 9.90
N ARG A 591 11.96 -22.39 10.01
CA ARG A 591 12.03 -23.84 9.70
C ARG A 591 11.05 -24.65 10.55
N VAL A 592 11.00 -24.38 11.85
CA VAL A 592 10.12 -25.06 12.80
C VAL A 592 8.64 -24.72 12.56
N PHE A 593 8.29 -23.45 12.50
CA PHE A 593 6.89 -23.02 12.43
C PHE A 593 6.28 -23.21 11.03
N TYR A 594 6.98 -22.78 9.98
CA TYR A 594 6.45 -22.84 8.62
C TYR A 594 6.48 -24.28 8.07
N GLY A 595 7.46 -25.09 8.48
CA GLY A 595 7.45 -26.54 8.25
C GLY A 595 6.30 -27.25 8.97
N THR A 596 6.00 -26.89 10.23
CA THR A 596 4.83 -27.41 10.97
C THR A 596 3.51 -27.04 10.26
N ASN A 597 3.40 -25.83 9.71
CA ASN A 597 2.23 -25.40 8.95
C ASN A 597 2.04 -26.23 7.67
N LEU A 598 3.10 -26.42 6.87
CA LEU A 598 3.07 -27.30 5.69
C LEU A 598 2.60 -28.72 6.05
N MET A 599 3.15 -29.31 7.11
CA MET A 599 2.75 -30.66 7.56
C MET A 599 1.31 -30.73 8.06
N ASN A 600 0.76 -29.63 8.58
CA ASN A 600 -0.65 -29.52 8.95
C ASN A 600 -1.61 -29.35 7.75
N ARG A 601 -1.12 -29.40 6.50
CA ARG A 601 -1.84 -29.09 5.24
C ARG A 601 -2.30 -27.64 5.12
N ILE A 602 -1.53 -26.69 5.68
CA ILE A 602 -1.71 -25.27 5.38
C ILE A 602 -1.00 -25.00 4.05
N THR A 603 -1.78 -24.95 2.97
CA THR A 603 -1.30 -24.81 1.59
C THR A 603 -1.57 -23.43 0.99
N LEU A 604 -2.26 -22.55 1.73
CA LEU A 604 -2.22 -21.11 1.52
C LEU A 604 -1.59 -20.49 2.75
N HIS A 605 -0.45 -19.83 2.58
CA HIS A 605 0.39 -19.39 3.69
C HIS A 605 0.98 -18.03 3.35
N ASN A 606 0.48 -16.98 4.02
CA ASN A 606 0.92 -15.61 3.80
C ASN A 606 1.69 -15.04 4.99
N ILE A 607 2.91 -14.59 4.72
CA ILE A 607 3.90 -14.21 5.73
C ILE A 607 3.83 -12.70 6.00
N TYR A 608 3.40 -12.32 7.20
CA TYR A 608 3.22 -10.94 7.65
C TYR A 608 4.33 -10.53 8.64
N MET A 609 5.18 -9.54 8.35
CA MET A 609 5.46 -8.91 7.04
C MET A 609 6.55 -9.67 6.28
N ALA A 610 6.49 -9.69 4.95
CA ALA A 610 7.65 -10.03 4.12
C ALA A 610 8.57 -8.81 3.94
N PHE A 611 7.96 -7.63 3.76
CA PHE A 611 8.59 -6.31 3.84
C PHE A 611 7.60 -5.32 4.48
N GLY A 612 7.98 -4.70 5.60
CA GLY A 612 7.10 -3.76 6.29
C GLY A 612 7.16 -2.33 5.76
N GLY A 613 8.37 -1.78 5.56
CA GLY A 613 8.59 -0.42 5.03
C GLY A 613 8.50 0.69 6.08
N THR A 614 8.08 1.88 5.66
CA THR A 614 8.07 3.09 6.50
C THR A 614 6.64 3.62 6.64
N SER A 615 6.14 3.76 7.86
CA SER A 615 4.92 4.53 8.18
C SER A 615 5.26 6.03 8.18
N TRP A 616 5.48 6.58 6.99
CA TRP A 616 5.82 8.00 6.79
C TRP A 616 4.61 8.92 7.07
N GLY A 617 4.86 10.21 7.23
CA GLY A 617 3.83 11.18 7.59
C GLY A 617 3.13 10.83 8.91
N TRP A 618 1.82 11.04 8.94
CA TRP A 618 0.91 10.72 10.05
C TRP A 618 0.18 9.37 9.87
N LEU A 619 0.73 8.47 9.03
CA LEU A 619 0.24 7.08 8.89
C LEU A 619 0.30 6.22 10.17
N PRO A 620 1.31 6.33 11.07
CA PRO A 620 1.43 5.44 12.23
C PRO A 620 0.19 5.43 13.13
N GLY A 621 -0.22 4.25 13.60
CA GLY A 621 -1.11 4.12 14.75
C GLY A 621 -0.38 4.41 16.07
N PRO A 622 -1.11 4.58 17.21
CA PRO A 622 -0.50 4.97 18.49
C PRO A 622 0.53 3.98 19.03
N ILE A 623 0.43 2.72 18.60
CA ILE A 623 1.26 1.63 19.07
C ILE A 623 2.56 1.46 18.26
N VAL A 624 2.82 2.33 17.28
CA VAL A 624 4.03 2.28 16.44
C VAL A 624 4.64 3.67 16.22
N TYR A 625 5.97 3.68 16.00
CA TYR A 625 6.68 4.86 15.48
C TYR A 625 6.82 4.79 13.94
N THR A 626 7.59 5.71 13.35
CA THR A 626 7.68 5.84 11.89
C THR A 626 8.22 4.59 11.18
N SER A 627 9.33 4.00 11.63
CA SER A 627 9.83 2.75 11.03
C SER A 627 8.89 1.59 11.28
N TYR A 628 8.56 0.86 10.21
CA TYR A 628 7.80 -0.37 10.24
C TYR A 628 8.65 -1.52 9.65
N ASP A 629 9.96 -1.56 9.97
CA ASP A 629 10.86 -2.66 9.56
C ASP A 629 10.35 -4.04 10.01
N TYR A 630 9.64 -4.08 11.15
CA TYR A 630 8.96 -5.26 11.70
C TYR A 630 9.90 -6.41 12.11
N GLY A 631 11.22 -6.31 11.89
CA GLY A 631 12.13 -7.46 11.92
C GLY A 631 11.90 -8.44 10.76
N ALA A 632 11.27 -7.96 9.67
CA ALA A 632 10.85 -8.75 8.51
C ALA A 632 12.03 -9.38 7.73
N PRO A 633 11.81 -10.40 6.88
CA PRO A 633 12.85 -10.99 6.05
C PRO A 633 13.54 -9.98 5.12
N ILE A 634 12.78 -9.04 4.57
CA ILE A 634 13.30 -7.88 3.84
C ILE A 634 13.20 -6.68 4.80
N ALA A 635 14.34 -6.09 5.15
CA ALA A 635 14.41 -4.94 6.05
C ALA A 635 13.86 -3.66 5.41
N GLU A 636 13.61 -2.62 6.22
CA GLU A 636 13.12 -1.31 5.75
C GLU A 636 14.05 -0.66 4.71
N ASP A 637 15.36 -0.90 4.79
CA ASP A 637 16.36 -0.47 3.80
C ASP A 637 16.34 -1.29 2.49
N ARG A 638 15.37 -2.20 2.35
CA ARG A 638 15.15 -3.18 1.29
C ARG A 638 16.28 -4.22 1.18
N GLY A 639 17.11 -4.40 2.21
CA GLY A 639 18.11 -5.44 2.33
C GLY A 639 17.53 -6.81 2.72
N LEU A 640 18.18 -7.90 2.29
CA LEU A 640 17.79 -9.26 2.69
C LEU A 640 18.48 -9.66 3.99
N ARG A 641 17.71 -9.98 5.03
CA ARG A 641 18.23 -10.51 6.30
C ARG A 641 18.60 -12.00 6.18
N PRO A 642 19.43 -12.57 7.08
CA PRO A 642 19.75 -14.01 7.06
C PRO A 642 18.54 -14.96 7.08
N LYS A 643 17.42 -14.52 7.69
CA LYS A 643 16.12 -15.23 7.67
C LYS A 643 15.47 -15.29 6.27
N ALA A 644 15.70 -14.30 5.40
CA ALA A 644 15.24 -14.38 4.01
C ALA A 644 15.96 -15.50 3.24
N LEU A 645 17.22 -15.81 3.56
CA LEU A 645 17.96 -16.88 2.91
C LEU A 645 17.50 -18.28 3.37
N ALA A 646 17.09 -18.43 4.63
CA ALA A 646 16.44 -19.65 5.11
C ALA A 646 15.00 -19.81 4.57
N LEU A 647 14.29 -18.70 4.38
CA LEU A 647 12.99 -18.70 3.72
C LEU A 647 13.12 -19.05 2.22
N LYS A 648 14.20 -18.61 1.55
CA LYS A 648 14.52 -19.02 0.18
C LYS A 648 14.71 -20.53 0.03
N GLN A 649 15.45 -21.17 0.94
CA GLN A 649 15.60 -22.63 0.94
C GLN A 649 14.22 -23.33 1.01
N GLN A 650 13.33 -22.87 1.90
CA GLN A 650 11.97 -23.40 2.05
C GLN A 650 11.08 -23.11 0.83
N GLY A 651 11.12 -21.89 0.28
CA GLY A 651 10.33 -21.51 -0.90
C GLY A 651 10.76 -22.28 -2.15
N MET A 652 12.07 -22.48 -2.35
CA MET A 652 12.60 -23.32 -3.42
C MET A 652 12.19 -24.79 -3.24
N PHE A 653 12.22 -25.34 -2.01
CA PHE A 653 11.65 -26.66 -1.69
C PHE A 653 10.15 -26.73 -2.04
N VAL A 654 9.35 -25.75 -1.62
CA VAL A 654 7.89 -25.71 -1.88
C VAL A 654 7.61 -25.67 -3.39
N GLN A 655 8.41 -24.95 -4.17
CA GLN A 655 8.30 -24.92 -5.64
C GLN A 655 8.80 -26.21 -6.31
N ALA A 656 9.82 -26.88 -5.75
CA ALA A 656 10.37 -28.14 -6.27
C ALA A 656 9.44 -29.33 -6.00
N ALA A 657 8.91 -29.44 -4.77
CA ALA A 657 8.05 -30.52 -4.30
C ALA A 657 6.54 -30.18 -4.34
N GLY A 658 6.16 -29.04 -4.92
CA GLY A 658 4.79 -28.51 -4.96
C GLY A 658 3.69 -29.53 -5.32
N PRO A 659 3.85 -30.40 -6.34
CA PRO A 659 2.86 -31.44 -6.67
C PRO A 659 2.61 -32.44 -5.54
N VAL A 660 3.63 -32.75 -4.73
CA VAL A 660 3.50 -33.62 -3.55
C VAL A 660 2.80 -32.86 -2.42
N LEU A 661 3.31 -31.66 -2.09
CA LEU A 661 2.82 -30.84 -0.97
C LEU A 661 1.37 -30.38 -1.13
N ALA A 662 0.92 -30.14 -2.38
CA ALA A 662 -0.44 -29.70 -2.65
C ALA A 662 -1.52 -30.78 -2.43
N ARG A 663 -1.12 -32.04 -2.16
CA ARG A 663 -2.02 -33.14 -1.79
C ARG A 663 -1.32 -34.12 -0.85
N MET A 664 -1.38 -33.84 0.44
CA MET A 664 -0.84 -34.73 1.48
C MET A 664 -1.97 -35.34 2.32
N ASP A 665 -1.87 -36.62 2.66
CA ASP A 665 -2.64 -37.28 3.71
C ASP A 665 -1.77 -37.64 4.92
N LYS A 666 -2.37 -37.88 6.08
CA LYS A 666 -1.62 -38.29 7.29
C LYS A 666 -1.20 -39.75 7.15
N GLY A 667 0.11 -40.02 7.21
CA GLY A 667 0.66 -41.37 7.21
C GLY A 667 0.53 -42.07 8.56
N PRO A 668 0.89 -43.37 8.64
CA PRO A 668 1.02 -44.08 9.92
C PRO A 668 2.03 -43.39 10.85
N GLU A 669 1.81 -43.45 12.16
CA GLU A 669 2.75 -42.91 13.17
C GLU A 669 4.11 -43.61 13.02
N ILE A 670 5.18 -42.84 12.89
CA ILE A 670 6.56 -43.31 12.94
C ILE A 670 7.19 -42.82 14.24
N ARG A 671 7.75 -43.75 15.01
CA ARG A 671 8.50 -43.42 16.23
C ARG A 671 9.99 -43.35 15.93
N THR A 672 10.62 -42.36 16.53
CA THR A 672 12.07 -42.15 16.54
C THR A 672 12.71 -42.93 17.69
N THR A 673 14.00 -43.25 17.56
CA THR A 673 14.80 -43.85 18.65
C THR A 673 15.10 -42.88 19.79
N ASN A 674 14.87 -41.57 19.59
CA ASN A 674 15.01 -40.53 20.59
C ASN A 674 13.67 -39.81 20.80
N PRO A 675 12.99 -39.96 21.95
CA PRO A 675 11.66 -39.38 22.18
C PRO A 675 11.64 -37.85 22.25
N ARG A 676 12.80 -37.18 22.25
CA ARG A 676 12.88 -35.71 22.08
C ARG A 676 12.69 -35.25 20.64
N VAL A 677 12.62 -36.16 19.67
CA VAL A 677 12.39 -35.83 18.25
C VAL A 677 11.03 -36.38 17.81
N ARG A 678 10.12 -35.48 17.42
CA ARG A 678 8.84 -35.81 16.77
C ARG A 678 9.06 -35.90 15.27
N LEU A 679 8.58 -36.99 14.65
CA LEU A 679 8.50 -37.11 13.20
C LEU A 679 7.04 -36.96 12.76
N TYR A 680 6.73 -35.89 12.03
CA TYR A 680 5.49 -35.82 11.29
C TYR A 680 5.66 -36.62 10.00
N HIS A 681 4.62 -37.35 9.62
CA HIS A 681 4.63 -38.24 8.47
C HIS A 681 3.36 -38.04 7.66
N ASN A 682 3.52 -37.44 6.49
CA ASN A 682 2.49 -37.29 5.49
C ASN A 682 2.80 -38.17 4.27
N VAL A 683 1.78 -38.56 3.52
CA VAL A 683 1.91 -39.35 2.29
C VAL A 683 1.04 -38.72 1.20
N ASN A 684 1.60 -38.47 0.02
CA ASN A 684 0.80 -38.21 -1.16
C ASN A 684 0.43 -39.57 -1.78
N THR A 685 -0.80 -40.02 -1.53
CA THR A 685 -1.28 -41.35 -1.94
C THR A 685 -1.46 -41.54 -3.45
N GLU A 686 -1.44 -40.46 -4.22
CA GLU A 686 -1.51 -40.48 -5.69
C GLU A 686 -0.12 -40.64 -6.33
N LEU A 687 0.91 -40.04 -5.71
CA LEU A 687 2.30 -40.07 -6.19
C LEU A 687 3.17 -41.12 -5.48
N GLY A 688 2.69 -41.75 -4.41
CA GLY A 688 3.45 -42.68 -3.56
C GLY A 688 4.37 -42.02 -2.55
N THR A 689 4.69 -40.73 -2.73
CA THR A 689 5.71 -40.03 -1.93
C THR A 689 5.35 -39.83 -0.47
N HIS A 690 6.32 -40.13 0.39
CA HIS A 690 6.32 -39.86 1.81
C HIS A 690 7.06 -38.53 2.09
N VAL A 691 6.40 -37.64 2.84
CA VAL A 691 6.97 -36.38 3.34
C VAL A 691 7.14 -36.51 4.85
N LEU A 692 8.37 -36.34 5.31
CA LEU A 692 8.80 -36.62 6.68
C LEU A 692 9.42 -35.37 7.28
N PHE A 693 8.84 -34.83 8.34
CA PHE A 693 9.33 -33.60 8.98
C PHE A 693 9.78 -33.89 10.40
N ALA A 694 11.10 -33.84 10.61
CA ALA A 694 11.73 -34.06 11.90
C ALA A 694 11.87 -32.71 12.62
N VAL A 695 11.38 -32.64 13.85
CA VAL A 695 11.49 -31.47 14.73
C VAL A 695 11.52 -31.92 16.19
N HIS A 696 12.03 -31.10 17.10
CA HIS A 696 11.98 -31.41 18.52
C HIS A 696 10.54 -31.60 19.05
N GLY A 697 10.41 -32.44 20.08
CA GLY A 697 9.20 -32.75 20.82
C GLY A 697 9.42 -32.52 22.31
N PRO A 698 9.04 -31.36 22.88
CA PRO A 698 8.36 -30.23 22.23
C PRO A 698 9.28 -29.40 21.31
N SER A 699 8.71 -28.61 20.40
CA SER A 699 9.45 -27.95 19.30
C SER A 699 10.23 -26.69 19.71
N ASP A 700 10.24 -26.37 21.00
CA ASP A 700 10.97 -25.26 21.63
C ASP A 700 12.26 -25.72 22.33
N LEU A 701 12.63 -27.02 22.22
CA LEU A 701 13.93 -27.49 22.67
C LEU A 701 15.07 -26.90 21.82
N LEU A 702 16.19 -26.68 22.49
CA LEU A 702 17.45 -26.14 21.95
C LEU A 702 18.62 -27.14 22.10
N THR A 703 18.30 -28.43 22.23
CA THR A 703 19.30 -29.50 22.37
C THR A 703 19.79 -30.00 21.01
N ASP A 704 20.94 -30.67 21.02
CA ASP A 704 21.43 -31.42 19.85
C ASP A 704 21.09 -32.90 20.07
N ASP A 705 20.09 -33.41 19.35
CA ASP A 705 19.50 -34.73 19.54
C ASP A 705 19.65 -35.59 18.28
N ALA A 706 20.54 -36.59 18.34
CA ALA A 706 20.64 -37.64 17.33
C ALA A 706 19.44 -38.59 17.43
N PHE A 707 18.97 -39.07 16.28
CA PHE A 707 17.83 -39.98 16.19
C PHE A 707 17.87 -40.84 14.93
N SER A 708 17.09 -41.91 14.93
CA SER A 708 16.80 -42.74 13.76
C SER A 708 15.35 -43.22 13.80
N PHE A 709 14.84 -43.66 12.66
CA PHE A 709 13.49 -44.21 12.52
C PHE A 709 13.42 -45.17 11.34
N ASP A 710 12.46 -46.10 11.37
CA ASP A 710 12.15 -46.96 10.22
C ASP A 710 11.00 -46.34 9.41
N VAL A 711 11.16 -46.31 8.09
CA VAL A 711 10.09 -45.99 7.13
C VAL A 711 9.88 -47.16 6.18
N ALA A 712 8.62 -47.49 5.92
CA ALA A 712 8.22 -48.48 4.92
C ALA A 712 7.51 -47.75 3.77
N THR A 713 8.04 -47.93 2.55
CA THR A 713 7.53 -47.35 1.29
C THR A 713 7.31 -48.46 0.25
N SER A 714 6.99 -48.12 -1.00
CA SER A 714 6.91 -49.13 -2.08
C SER A 714 8.27 -49.76 -2.41
N ASP A 715 9.37 -49.10 -2.05
CA ASP A 715 10.74 -49.59 -2.18
C ASP A 715 11.16 -50.60 -1.09
N GLY A 716 10.29 -50.81 -0.07
CA GLY A 716 10.54 -51.65 1.09
C GLY A 716 10.84 -50.82 2.36
N THR A 717 11.41 -51.48 3.37
CA THR A 717 11.72 -50.84 4.66
C THR A 717 13.17 -50.38 4.73
N TYR A 718 13.38 -49.19 5.28
CA TYR A 718 14.69 -48.54 5.47
C TYR A 718 14.76 -47.86 6.85
N THR A 719 15.89 -48.03 7.54
CA THR A 719 16.23 -47.29 8.75
C THR A 719 17.00 -46.02 8.37
N ILE A 720 16.43 -44.86 8.67
CA ILE A 720 17.02 -43.54 8.39
C ILE A 720 17.55 -42.96 9.70
N ALA A 721 18.78 -42.43 9.68
CA ALA A 721 19.42 -41.78 10.84
C ALA A 721 19.75 -40.31 10.53
N SER A 722 19.57 -39.43 11.52
CA SER A 722 19.77 -37.98 11.38
C SER A 722 20.06 -37.33 12.74
N LEU A 723 20.27 -36.02 12.73
CA LEU A 723 20.58 -35.16 13.88
C LEU A 723 19.69 -33.93 13.79
N LEU A 724 19.18 -33.42 14.90
CA LEU A 724 18.64 -32.06 15.00
C LEU A 724 19.53 -31.25 15.94
N ASN A 725 19.83 -30.00 15.58
CA ASN A 725 20.73 -29.14 16.33
C ASN A 725 20.03 -27.83 16.72
N GLY A 726 19.96 -27.52 18.01
CA GLY A 726 19.28 -26.32 18.52
C GLY A 726 17.80 -26.19 18.09
N GLN A 727 17.36 -24.97 17.80
CA GLN A 727 16.05 -24.74 17.19
C GLN A 727 16.09 -25.06 15.68
N ASP A 728 15.95 -26.33 15.32
CA ASP A 728 15.92 -26.78 13.94
C ASP A 728 14.75 -27.73 13.63
N ALA A 729 14.44 -27.82 12.34
CA ALA A 729 13.64 -28.88 11.76
C ALA A 729 14.16 -29.21 10.35
N LYS A 730 13.91 -30.43 9.89
CA LYS A 730 14.32 -30.91 8.55
C LYS A 730 13.15 -31.53 7.80
N MET A 731 12.99 -31.16 6.53
CA MET A 731 11.99 -31.71 5.62
C MET A 731 12.61 -32.75 4.68
N LEU A 732 12.32 -34.02 4.94
CA LEU A 732 12.87 -35.18 4.26
C LEU A 732 11.84 -35.81 3.32
N LEU A 733 12.31 -36.45 2.25
CA LEU A 733 11.49 -37.14 1.25
C LEU A 733 11.91 -38.60 1.12
N ALA A 734 10.94 -39.48 0.90
CA ALA A 734 11.12 -40.87 0.53
C ALA A 734 10.07 -41.30 -0.51
N ASP A 735 10.41 -42.27 -1.37
CA ASP A 735 9.59 -42.73 -2.52
C ASP A 735 9.19 -41.57 -3.46
N TYR A 736 10.19 -40.82 -3.92
CA TYR A 736 9.99 -39.53 -4.60
C TYR A 736 10.51 -39.53 -6.05
N ALA A 737 9.66 -39.02 -6.96
CA ALA A 737 9.98 -38.77 -8.36
C ALA A 737 10.88 -37.52 -8.50
N LEU A 738 12.18 -37.73 -8.34
CA LEU A 738 13.23 -36.73 -8.43
C LEU A 738 13.60 -36.48 -9.91
N GLU A 739 12.76 -35.72 -10.60
CA GLU A 739 12.75 -35.57 -12.07
C GLU A 739 12.60 -36.91 -12.82
N ARG A 740 13.62 -37.40 -13.52
CA ARG A 740 13.61 -38.75 -14.15
C ARG A 740 14.32 -39.79 -13.28
N GLN A 741 14.77 -39.39 -12.10
CA GLN A 741 15.34 -40.25 -11.07
C GLN A 741 14.27 -40.74 -10.10
N HIS A 742 14.62 -41.74 -9.29
CA HIS A 742 13.77 -42.24 -8.21
C HIS A 742 14.57 -42.19 -6.92
N LEU A 743 14.11 -41.34 -6.00
CA LEU A 743 14.67 -41.16 -4.68
C LEU A 743 13.99 -42.13 -3.71
N VAL A 744 14.74 -43.11 -3.24
CA VAL A 744 14.27 -44.05 -2.21
C VAL A 744 14.13 -43.28 -0.89
N TYR A 745 15.18 -42.56 -0.47
CA TYR A 745 15.13 -41.49 0.54
C TYR A 745 16.37 -40.59 0.49
N ALA A 746 16.29 -39.42 1.13
CA ALA A 746 17.45 -38.61 1.51
C ALA A 746 17.32 -38.09 2.96
N THR A 747 18.46 -37.97 3.66
CA THR A 747 18.57 -37.21 4.92
C THR A 747 18.93 -35.73 4.70
N SER A 748 19.25 -35.36 3.46
CA SER A 748 19.38 -33.98 3.00
C SER A 748 18.04 -33.45 2.50
N GLU A 749 17.79 -32.16 2.71
CA GLU A 749 16.59 -31.45 2.29
C GLU A 749 16.68 -31.13 0.77
N LEU A 750 15.60 -31.34 0.02
CA LEU A 750 15.54 -30.97 -1.40
C LEU A 750 15.41 -29.45 -1.53
N GLN A 751 16.38 -28.78 -2.17
CA GLN A 751 16.22 -27.35 -2.48
C GLN A 751 15.67 -27.12 -3.87
N ALA A 752 16.17 -27.85 -4.88
CA ALA A 752 15.82 -27.58 -6.27
C ALA A 752 16.00 -28.79 -7.18
N GLN A 753 15.22 -28.83 -8.26
CA GLN A 753 15.36 -29.79 -9.35
C GLN A 753 14.98 -29.15 -10.70
N LEU A 754 15.70 -29.53 -11.75
CA LEU A 754 15.44 -29.13 -13.13
C LEU A 754 15.92 -30.17 -14.14
N ARG A 755 15.37 -30.09 -15.36
CA ARG A 755 15.89 -30.76 -16.55
C ARG A 755 16.78 -29.82 -17.33
N ASP A 756 17.99 -30.27 -17.62
CA ASP A 756 18.97 -29.59 -18.46
C ASP A 756 19.25 -30.47 -19.67
N GLY A 757 18.38 -30.34 -20.68
CA GLY A 757 18.34 -31.20 -21.86
C GLY A 757 18.21 -32.70 -21.50
N ALA A 758 19.21 -33.49 -21.91
CA ALA A 758 19.23 -34.93 -21.68
C ALA A 758 19.46 -35.33 -20.22
N ARG A 759 19.98 -34.43 -19.36
CA ARG A 759 20.28 -34.71 -17.96
C ARG A 759 19.30 -34.04 -16.99
N ASP A 760 19.22 -34.58 -15.79
CA ASP A 760 18.63 -33.91 -14.63
C ASP A 760 19.73 -33.21 -13.82
N VAL A 761 19.38 -32.10 -13.17
CA VAL A 761 20.21 -31.44 -12.16
C VAL A 761 19.37 -31.32 -10.89
N VAL A 762 19.94 -31.75 -9.76
CA VAL A 762 19.27 -31.74 -8.45
C VAL A 762 20.20 -31.07 -7.45
N LEU A 763 19.63 -30.21 -6.59
CA LEU A 763 20.31 -29.61 -5.45
C LEU A 763 19.66 -30.10 -4.15
N LEU A 764 20.45 -30.84 -3.36
CA LEU A 764 20.14 -31.19 -1.97
C LEU A 764 21.02 -30.36 -1.03
N HIS A 765 20.53 -30.09 0.18
CA HIS A 765 21.33 -29.43 1.21
C HIS A 765 21.14 -30.02 2.61
N GLY A 766 22.10 -29.72 3.49
CA GLY A 766 22.03 -30.02 4.93
C GLY A 766 22.73 -28.92 5.69
N ARG A 767 23.04 -29.15 6.98
CA ARG A 767 23.71 -28.12 7.81
C ARG A 767 25.19 -28.40 7.93
N ASP A 768 25.95 -27.34 8.15
CA ASP A 768 27.40 -27.33 8.02
C ASP A 768 28.05 -28.43 8.87
N GLY A 769 28.74 -29.37 8.22
CA GLY A 769 29.40 -30.51 8.86
C GLY A 769 28.51 -31.72 9.21
N GLU A 770 27.18 -31.65 9.05
CA GLU A 770 26.30 -32.80 9.27
C GLU A 770 26.59 -33.92 8.25
N ASN A 771 26.57 -35.18 8.70
CA ASN A 771 26.61 -36.33 7.80
C ASN A 771 25.27 -36.49 7.07
N GLY A 772 25.33 -36.73 5.76
CA GLY A 772 24.17 -36.94 4.90
C GLY A 772 24.23 -38.26 4.14
N GLU A 773 23.05 -38.75 3.78
CA GLU A 773 22.85 -39.97 3.03
C GLU A 773 21.71 -39.80 2.03
N THR A 774 21.92 -40.23 0.79
CA THR A 774 20.92 -40.25 -0.29
C THR A 774 20.93 -41.62 -0.94
N VAL A 775 19.75 -42.21 -1.17
CA VAL A 775 19.60 -43.52 -1.83
C VAL A 775 18.72 -43.38 -3.07
N LEU A 776 19.25 -43.80 -4.22
CA LEU A 776 18.59 -43.73 -5.54
C LEU A 776 18.41 -45.12 -6.14
N ARG A 777 17.25 -45.40 -6.76
CA ARG A 777 16.92 -46.72 -7.34
C ARG A 777 17.29 -46.82 -8.82
N TYR A 778 18.12 -47.79 -9.20
CA TYR A 778 18.51 -48.09 -10.58
C TYR A 778 18.24 -49.56 -10.95
N ALA A 779 18.04 -49.85 -12.24
CA ALA A 779 17.80 -51.21 -12.74
C ALA A 779 19.08 -52.05 -12.85
N SER A 780 20.24 -51.40 -12.87
CA SER A 780 21.58 -52.01 -12.83
C SER A 780 22.57 -50.99 -12.27
N ALA A 781 23.79 -51.44 -11.94
CA ALA A 781 24.82 -50.56 -11.39
C ALA A 781 25.10 -49.36 -12.32
N PRO A 782 24.85 -48.11 -11.89
CA PRO A 782 25.18 -46.94 -12.68
C PRO A 782 26.68 -46.60 -12.54
N LYS A 783 27.22 -45.87 -13.51
CA LYS A 783 28.55 -45.24 -13.39
C LYS A 783 28.40 -43.96 -12.57
N VAL A 784 29.13 -43.88 -11.46
CA VAL A 784 29.21 -42.70 -10.58
C VAL A 784 30.57 -42.02 -10.75
N GLU A 785 30.58 -40.70 -10.85
CA GLU A 785 31.78 -39.86 -10.92
C GLU A 785 31.66 -38.70 -9.93
N VAL A 786 32.46 -38.71 -8.87
CA VAL A 786 32.58 -37.58 -7.95
C VAL A 786 33.52 -36.55 -8.57
N LEU A 787 32.97 -35.40 -8.93
CA LEU A 787 33.69 -34.31 -9.62
C LEU A 787 34.29 -33.31 -8.64
N ALA A 788 33.69 -33.17 -7.46
CA ALA A 788 34.15 -32.37 -6.33
C ALA A 788 33.52 -32.88 -5.02
N GLY A 789 34.19 -32.66 -3.88
CA GLY A 789 33.75 -33.09 -2.54
C GLY A 789 34.15 -34.53 -2.18
N ASP A 790 33.95 -34.93 -0.91
CA ASP A 790 34.06 -36.34 -0.45
C ASP A 790 32.65 -36.96 -0.45
N VAL A 791 32.41 -37.88 -1.39
CA VAL A 791 31.17 -38.66 -1.48
C VAL A 791 31.55 -40.12 -1.69
N ARG A 792 31.12 -40.97 -0.77
CA ARG A 792 31.33 -42.43 -0.82
C ARG A 792 30.08 -43.07 -1.37
N THR A 793 30.23 -44.01 -2.29
CA THR A 793 29.08 -44.69 -2.91
C THR A 793 29.18 -46.20 -2.85
N ALA A 794 28.02 -46.84 -2.68
CA ALA A 794 27.87 -48.29 -2.72
C ALA A 794 26.59 -48.64 -3.49
N PHE A 795 26.63 -49.70 -4.30
CA PHE A 795 25.47 -50.19 -5.05
C PHE A 795 25.08 -51.59 -4.58
N ASP A 796 23.85 -51.73 -4.07
CA ASP A 796 23.24 -53.01 -3.75
C ASP A 796 22.53 -53.56 -5.01
N ALA A 797 23.11 -54.60 -5.62
CA ALA A 797 22.55 -55.22 -6.81
C ALA A 797 21.29 -56.06 -6.56
N ALA A 798 20.98 -56.44 -5.32
CA ALA A 798 19.76 -57.18 -4.99
C ALA A 798 18.55 -56.25 -4.85
N ARG A 799 18.75 -55.03 -4.34
CA ARG A 799 17.70 -54.00 -4.21
C ARG A 799 17.67 -53.00 -5.36
N GLY A 800 18.78 -52.85 -6.10
CA GLY A 800 18.97 -51.79 -7.10
C GLY A 800 19.32 -50.44 -6.47
N ASP A 801 19.71 -50.42 -5.19
CA ASP A 801 19.92 -49.19 -4.42
C ASP A 801 21.35 -48.67 -4.60
N LEU A 802 21.49 -47.48 -5.18
CA LEU A 802 22.72 -46.69 -5.10
C LEU A 802 22.67 -45.80 -3.87
N LYS A 803 23.46 -46.13 -2.85
CA LYS A 803 23.68 -45.33 -1.65
C LYS A 803 24.85 -44.36 -1.87
N LEU A 804 24.64 -43.09 -1.53
CA LEU A 804 25.65 -42.05 -1.45
C LEU A 804 25.72 -41.54 -0.01
N ALA A 805 26.92 -41.52 0.59
CA ALA A 805 27.18 -41.03 1.94
C ALA A 805 28.28 -39.95 1.91
N TYR A 806 28.06 -38.87 2.64
CA TYR A 806 28.85 -37.63 2.55
C TYR A 806 28.74 -36.81 3.83
N ALA A 807 29.56 -35.77 3.96
CA ALA A 807 29.37 -34.70 4.94
C ALA A 807 29.07 -33.39 4.21
N HIS A 808 28.22 -32.54 4.76
CA HIS A 808 27.86 -31.26 4.16
C HIS A 808 28.98 -30.24 4.39
N THR A 809 29.97 -30.22 3.48
CA THR A 809 31.10 -29.28 3.50
C THR A 809 31.33 -28.66 2.11
N GLY A 810 30.97 -27.39 1.95
CA GLY A 810 30.99 -26.68 0.68
C GLY A 810 29.95 -27.20 -0.31
N LEU A 811 30.39 -27.57 -1.51
CA LEU A 811 29.56 -28.09 -2.60
C LEU A 811 30.21 -29.34 -3.22
N ALA A 812 29.65 -30.51 -2.92
CA ALA A 812 29.98 -31.74 -3.62
C ALA A 812 29.18 -31.85 -4.93
N ARG A 813 29.79 -32.46 -5.94
CA ARG A 813 29.25 -32.60 -7.30
C ARG A 813 29.40 -34.05 -7.75
N VAL A 814 28.29 -34.75 -7.99
CA VAL A 814 28.30 -36.16 -8.39
C VAL A 814 27.56 -36.32 -9.71
N ARG A 815 28.24 -36.84 -10.73
CA ARG A 815 27.58 -37.25 -11.99
C ARG A 815 27.25 -38.73 -11.93
N ILE A 816 26.03 -39.09 -12.29
CA ILE A 816 25.56 -40.49 -12.35
C ILE A 816 25.02 -40.75 -13.76
N THR A 817 25.42 -41.86 -14.37
CA THR A 817 25.04 -42.23 -15.75
C THR A 817 24.78 -43.74 -15.87
N GLY A 818 23.89 -44.14 -16.78
CA GLY A 818 23.52 -45.54 -16.95
C GLY A 818 22.46 -46.01 -15.95
N GLY A 819 22.48 -47.29 -15.56
CA GLY A 819 21.53 -47.87 -14.61
C GLY A 819 20.05 -47.85 -15.05
N GLY A 820 19.77 -47.57 -16.33
CA GLY A 820 18.42 -47.48 -16.88
C GLY A 820 17.74 -46.11 -16.75
N ARG A 821 18.44 -45.04 -16.35
CA ARG A 821 17.87 -43.69 -16.19
C ARG A 821 18.58 -42.61 -17.02
N ALA A 822 17.97 -41.44 -17.09
CA ALA A 822 18.62 -40.24 -17.60
C ALA A 822 19.87 -39.89 -16.75
N PRO A 823 20.93 -39.32 -17.36
CA PRO A 823 22.06 -38.78 -16.59
C PRO A 823 21.61 -37.80 -15.50
N LEU A 824 22.22 -37.90 -14.32
CA LEU A 824 21.99 -36.99 -13.20
C LEU A 824 23.28 -36.24 -12.87
N LEU A 825 23.17 -34.93 -12.62
CA LEU A 825 24.13 -34.17 -11.82
C LEU A 825 23.49 -33.88 -10.46
N LEU A 826 23.99 -34.53 -9.42
CA LEU A 826 23.59 -34.30 -8.03
C LEU A 826 24.57 -33.30 -7.40
N LEU A 827 24.02 -32.16 -6.97
CA LEU A 827 24.68 -31.11 -6.21
C LEU A 827 24.29 -31.27 -4.74
N ILE A 828 25.28 -31.31 -3.85
CA ILE A 828 25.07 -31.48 -2.41
C ILE A 828 25.79 -30.35 -1.69
N ALA A 829 25.05 -29.49 -1.00
CA ALA A 829 25.56 -28.26 -0.42
C ALA A 829 25.43 -28.20 1.12
N ASP A 830 26.37 -27.52 1.77
CA ASP A 830 26.20 -27.02 3.14
C ASP A 830 25.20 -25.85 3.22
N GLU A 831 24.86 -25.36 4.42
CA GLU A 831 23.87 -24.29 4.58
C GLU A 831 24.40 -22.97 3.97
N GLY A 832 25.66 -22.64 4.24
CA GLY A 832 26.30 -21.43 3.73
C GLY A 832 26.44 -21.36 2.20
N THR A 833 26.47 -22.50 1.51
CA THR A 833 26.56 -22.60 0.05
C THR A 833 25.19 -22.73 -0.59
N SER A 834 24.28 -23.54 -0.02
CA SER A 834 22.87 -23.64 -0.46
C SER A 834 22.15 -22.29 -0.46
N GLN A 835 22.45 -21.41 0.49
CA GLN A 835 21.92 -20.04 0.56
C GLN A 835 22.36 -19.12 -0.60
N ARG A 836 23.38 -19.50 -1.37
CA ARG A 836 23.88 -18.78 -2.56
C ARG A 836 23.31 -19.30 -3.87
N PHE A 837 22.50 -20.37 -3.84
CA PHE A 837 21.77 -20.82 -5.01
C PHE A 837 20.50 -19.98 -5.23
N TRP A 838 20.18 -19.75 -6.49
CA TRP A 838 18.96 -19.13 -6.99
C TRP A 838 18.37 -20.02 -8.08
N MET A 839 17.09 -19.86 -8.34
CA MET A 839 16.39 -20.56 -9.41
C MET A 839 15.49 -19.57 -10.14
N GLN A 840 15.54 -19.57 -11.45
CA GLN A 840 14.71 -18.74 -12.30
C GLN A 840 13.95 -19.60 -13.32
N GLU A 841 12.67 -19.28 -13.55
CA GLU A 841 11.87 -19.93 -14.59
C GLU A 841 11.87 -19.08 -15.86
N THR A 842 12.19 -19.71 -16.99
CA THR A 842 12.13 -19.08 -18.33
C THR A 842 11.27 -19.92 -19.28
N PRO A 843 10.76 -19.36 -20.39
CA PRO A 843 10.03 -20.14 -21.40
C PRO A 843 10.82 -21.29 -22.01
N ALA A 844 12.16 -21.25 -21.97
CA ALA A 844 13.03 -22.32 -22.47
C ALA A 844 13.34 -23.39 -21.41
N GLY A 845 13.01 -23.15 -20.15
CA GLY A 845 13.29 -24.03 -19.02
C GLY A 845 13.78 -23.28 -17.79
N ARG A 846 14.04 -24.04 -16.72
CA ARG A 846 14.61 -23.52 -15.47
C ARG A 846 16.11 -23.28 -15.61
N VAL A 847 16.60 -22.27 -14.91
CA VAL A 847 18.03 -21.94 -14.77
C VAL A 847 18.35 -21.91 -13.27
N LEU A 848 19.42 -22.59 -12.88
CA LEU A 848 19.96 -22.60 -11.53
C LEU A 848 21.25 -21.77 -11.51
N GLU A 849 21.33 -20.78 -10.64
CA GLU A 849 22.51 -19.93 -10.49
C GLU A 849 23.15 -20.08 -9.10
N LEU A 850 24.48 -20.16 -9.02
CA LEU A 850 25.25 -20.10 -7.78
C LEU A 850 26.03 -18.79 -7.72
N THR A 851 25.61 -17.89 -6.84
CA THR A 851 26.29 -16.60 -6.62
C THR A 851 25.92 -15.95 -5.27
N PRO A 852 26.85 -15.25 -4.60
CA PRO A 852 26.51 -14.35 -3.47
C PRO A 852 25.63 -13.15 -3.87
N ALA A 853 25.56 -12.82 -5.16
CA ALA A 853 24.68 -11.76 -5.67
C ALA A 853 23.20 -12.16 -5.50
N LEU A 854 22.30 -11.17 -5.45
CA LEU A 854 20.87 -11.40 -5.66
C LEU A 854 20.62 -11.59 -7.15
N VAL A 855 19.90 -12.64 -7.55
CA VAL A 855 19.38 -12.81 -8.91
C VAL A 855 17.89 -12.51 -8.91
N ARG A 856 17.46 -11.56 -9.75
CA ARG A 856 16.07 -11.06 -9.82
C ARG A 856 15.26 -11.75 -10.92
N THR A 857 15.80 -11.77 -12.14
CA THR A 857 15.12 -12.31 -13.32
C THR A 857 16.09 -13.02 -14.26
N ALA A 858 15.56 -13.94 -15.05
CA ALA A 858 16.25 -14.59 -16.17
C ALA A 858 15.39 -14.56 -17.44
N ARG A 859 16.04 -14.38 -18.61
CA ARG A 859 15.41 -14.51 -19.93
C ARG A 859 16.41 -15.16 -20.90
N ILE A 860 15.97 -16.15 -21.67
CA ILE A 860 16.80 -16.79 -22.70
C ILE A 860 16.31 -16.35 -24.09
N GLU A 861 17.19 -15.73 -24.87
CA GLU A 861 16.90 -15.27 -26.24
C GLU A 861 18.04 -15.65 -27.19
N GLY A 862 17.76 -16.41 -28.25
CA GLY A 862 18.76 -16.77 -29.27
C GLY A 862 20.02 -17.44 -28.70
N GLY A 863 19.87 -18.28 -27.65
CA GLY A 863 20.98 -18.93 -26.94
C GLY A 863 21.74 -18.02 -25.96
N ARG A 864 21.29 -16.78 -25.73
CA ARG A 864 21.84 -15.88 -24.71
C ARG A 864 20.93 -15.84 -23.48
N LEU A 865 21.51 -16.14 -22.32
CA LEU A 865 20.90 -15.88 -21.03
C LEU A 865 21.15 -14.43 -20.61
N HIS A 866 20.07 -13.73 -20.31
CA HIS A 866 20.06 -12.39 -19.72
C HIS A 866 19.61 -12.51 -18.26
N LEU A 867 20.50 -12.19 -17.34
CA LEU A 867 20.22 -12.09 -15.91
C LEU A 867 20.15 -10.63 -15.47
N THR A 868 19.29 -10.34 -14.50
CA THR A 868 19.36 -9.10 -13.73
C THR A 868 19.49 -9.40 -12.23
N GLY A 869 20.09 -8.48 -11.47
CA GLY A 869 20.38 -8.72 -10.06
C GLY A 869 21.17 -7.63 -9.35
N ASP A 870 21.45 -7.85 -8.07
CA ASP A 870 22.21 -6.92 -7.22
C ASP A 870 23.50 -7.56 -6.71
N THR A 871 24.60 -6.80 -6.75
CA THR A 871 25.88 -7.15 -6.14
C THR A 871 26.23 -6.16 -5.03
N ALA A 872 26.33 -6.64 -3.79
CA ALA A 872 26.86 -5.88 -2.64
C ALA A 872 28.40 -5.90 -2.58
N ALA A 873 29.03 -6.86 -3.26
CA ALA A 873 30.47 -6.97 -3.45
C ALA A 873 30.76 -7.70 -4.77
N ALA A 874 32.01 -7.69 -5.22
CA ALA A 874 32.41 -8.43 -6.42
C ALA A 874 32.13 -9.93 -6.22
N SER A 875 31.32 -10.54 -7.09
CA SER A 875 30.68 -11.84 -6.83
C SER A 875 30.91 -12.84 -7.98
N PRO A 876 31.38 -14.07 -7.73
CA PRO A 876 31.44 -15.10 -8.77
C PRO A 876 30.03 -15.54 -9.19
N LEU A 877 29.89 -16.05 -10.42
CA LEU A 877 28.64 -16.60 -10.93
C LEU A 877 28.89 -17.94 -11.65
N GLU A 878 28.10 -18.95 -11.31
CA GLU A 878 28.09 -20.27 -11.96
C GLU A 878 26.65 -20.69 -12.28
N ILE A 879 26.41 -21.28 -13.46
CA ILE A 879 25.06 -21.45 -14.03
C ILE A 879 24.87 -22.86 -14.60
N TRP A 880 23.71 -23.46 -14.34
CA TRP A 880 23.20 -24.67 -14.99
C TRP A 880 21.84 -24.37 -15.63
N GLY A 881 21.62 -24.80 -16.89
CA GLY A 881 20.37 -24.56 -17.61
C GLY A 881 20.47 -24.82 -19.11
N PRO A 882 19.34 -25.03 -19.80
CA PRO A 882 19.30 -25.51 -21.18
C PRO A 882 19.74 -24.46 -22.21
N ASP A 883 20.48 -24.92 -23.22
CA ASP A 883 20.81 -24.18 -24.46
C ASP A 883 21.47 -22.80 -24.29
N ILE A 884 22.23 -22.61 -23.20
CA ILE A 884 22.98 -21.39 -22.93
C ILE A 884 24.34 -21.42 -23.65
N ALA A 885 24.53 -20.48 -24.59
CA ALA A 885 25.79 -20.24 -25.30
C ALA A 885 26.49 -18.94 -24.86
N HIS A 886 25.73 -17.94 -24.41
CA HIS A 886 26.23 -16.65 -23.93
C HIS A 886 25.49 -16.22 -22.66
N VAL A 887 26.15 -15.47 -21.79
CA VAL A 887 25.57 -14.92 -20.56
C VAL A 887 25.77 -13.41 -20.53
N SER A 888 24.79 -12.68 -19.98
CA SER A 888 24.91 -11.29 -19.58
C SER A 888 24.26 -11.06 -18.23
N PHE A 889 24.78 -10.10 -17.46
CA PHE A 889 24.25 -9.69 -16.16
C PHE A 889 24.11 -8.17 -16.12
N ASN A 890 22.93 -7.66 -15.78
CA ASN A 890 22.58 -6.22 -15.84
C ASN A 890 22.95 -5.57 -17.20
N GLY A 891 22.76 -6.32 -18.29
CA GLY A 891 23.08 -5.89 -19.66
C GLY A 891 24.55 -6.03 -20.08
N ALA A 892 25.48 -6.19 -19.14
CA ALA A 892 26.90 -6.43 -19.46
C ALA A 892 27.13 -7.89 -19.87
N ALA A 893 27.82 -8.12 -21.00
CA ALA A 893 28.18 -9.45 -21.46
C ALA A 893 29.28 -10.05 -20.56
N LEU A 894 29.16 -11.35 -20.24
CA LEU A 894 30.13 -12.07 -19.41
C LEU A 894 30.92 -13.08 -20.23
N ALA A 895 32.24 -13.10 -20.06
CA ALA A 895 33.07 -14.21 -20.50
C ALA A 895 32.84 -15.40 -19.57
N THR A 896 32.51 -16.57 -20.13
CA THR A 896 32.18 -17.78 -19.35
C THR A 896 32.97 -18.99 -19.84
N ALA A 897 33.49 -19.78 -18.90
CA ALA A 897 34.16 -21.05 -19.16
C ALA A 897 33.29 -22.23 -18.71
N ARG A 898 33.16 -23.26 -19.57
CA ARG A 898 32.43 -24.48 -19.23
C ARG A 898 33.22 -25.32 -18.22
N GLN A 899 32.58 -25.72 -17.13
CA GLN A 899 33.19 -26.50 -16.05
C GLN A 899 33.08 -28.02 -16.32
N PRO A 900 33.83 -28.88 -15.61
CA PRO A 900 33.76 -30.34 -15.77
C PRO A 900 32.38 -30.93 -15.51
N ASP A 901 31.60 -30.34 -14.61
CA ASP A 901 30.21 -30.72 -14.35
C ASP A 901 29.23 -30.20 -15.41
N GLY A 902 29.71 -29.49 -16.44
CA GLY A 902 28.93 -28.93 -17.53
C GLY A 902 28.35 -27.54 -17.26
N SER A 903 28.51 -26.97 -16.07
CA SER A 903 28.07 -25.60 -15.75
C SER A 903 28.81 -24.55 -16.59
N LEU A 904 28.27 -23.33 -16.65
CA LEU A 904 28.98 -22.16 -17.17
C LEU A 904 29.37 -21.26 -16.00
N ARG A 905 30.67 -21.04 -15.80
CA ARG A 905 31.21 -20.16 -14.76
C ARG A 905 31.75 -18.88 -15.37
N SER A 906 31.46 -17.73 -14.76
CA SER A 906 32.05 -16.45 -15.16
C SER A 906 33.57 -16.48 -14.95
N MET A 907 34.33 -16.00 -15.93
CA MET A 907 35.79 -15.94 -15.84
C MET A 907 36.24 -14.82 -14.89
N GLU A 908 35.52 -13.70 -14.91
CA GLU A 908 35.65 -12.59 -13.97
C GLU A 908 34.45 -12.57 -13.00
N PRO A 909 34.59 -12.03 -11.78
CA PRO A 909 33.45 -11.78 -10.91
C PRO A 909 32.54 -10.68 -11.48
N LEU A 910 31.25 -10.76 -11.17
CA LEU A 910 30.29 -9.66 -11.32
C LEU A 910 30.81 -8.43 -10.54
N ALA A 911 30.77 -7.25 -11.13
CA ALA A 911 31.23 -6.01 -10.49
C ALA A 911 30.40 -5.69 -9.23
N GLY A 912 31.07 -5.33 -8.13
CA GLY A 912 30.45 -4.80 -6.91
C GLY A 912 30.07 -3.32 -7.02
N PRO A 913 29.55 -2.71 -5.94
CA PRO A 913 29.15 -1.31 -5.93
C PRO A 913 30.35 -0.37 -6.04
N ALA A 914 30.19 0.71 -6.81
CA ALA A 914 31.09 1.85 -6.80
C ALA A 914 31.05 2.55 -5.42
N PRO A 915 32.14 3.22 -5.00
CA PRO A 915 32.16 4.00 -3.76
C PRO A 915 31.07 5.08 -3.76
N VAL A 916 30.30 5.14 -2.66
CA VAL A 916 29.28 6.16 -2.44
C VAL A 916 29.84 7.24 -1.51
N SER A 917 29.62 8.50 -1.85
CA SER A 917 29.87 9.65 -0.98
C SER A 917 28.58 10.43 -0.76
N VAL A 918 28.39 10.96 0.44
CA VAL A 918 27.21 11.76 0.83
C VAL A 918 27.65 13.06 1.52
N PRO A 919 26.92 14.18 1.33
CA PRO A 919 27.25 15.45 1.99
C PRO A 919 27.20 15.37 3.53
N ASP A 920 28.18 16.00 4.19
CA ASP A 920 28.19 16.10 5.65
C ASP A 920 27.24 17.21 6.12
N LEU A 921 26.05 16.80 6.61
CA LEU A 921 25.04 17.73 7.11
C LEU A 921 25.51 18.56 8.32
N ARG A 922 26.59 18.17 9.01
CA ARG A 922 27.14 18.94 10.14
C ARG A 922 27.87 20.20 9.69
N THR A 923 28.30 20.27 8.44
CA THR A 923 29.01 21.41 7.83
C THR A 923 28.20 22.10 6.72
N ALA A 924 27.04 21.54 6.35
CA ALA A 924 26.11 22.13 5.39
C ALA A 924 25.60 23.51 5.83
N ALA A 925 25.20 24.34 4.86
CA ALA A 925 24.62 25.64 5.11
C ALA A 925 23.16 25.49 5.60
N TRP A 926 22.96 25.53 6.91
CA TRP A 926 21.64 25.54 7.52
C TRP A 926 21.11 26.95 7.73
N THR A 927 19.80 27.09 7.60
CA THR A 927 19.04 28.29 7.93
C THR A 927 17.94 27.94 8.93
N ARG A 928 17.50 28.92 9.73
CA ARG A 928 16.48 28.78 10.76
C ARG A 928 15.38 29.84 10.64
N ARG A 929 14.16 29.48 11.04
CA ARG A 929 13.01 30.40 11.20
C ARG A 929 12.12 29.96 12.37
N MET A 930 11.54 30.92 13.11
CA MET A 930 10.57 30.63 14.19
C MET A 930 9.16 30.44 13.61
N ASP A 931 8.38 29.52 14.19
CA ASP A 931 7.12 29.02 13.62
C ASP A 931 5.94 28.91 14.60
N SER A 932 6.02 29.62 15.72
CA SER A 932 4.88 29.78 16.64
C SER A 932 4.38 31.22 16.70
N PRO A 933 4.11 31.92 15.56
CA PRO A 933 3.50 33.23 15.60
C PRO A 933 2.12 33.19 16.26
N GLU A 934 1.40 32.06 16.21
CA GLU A 934 0.14 31.78 16.91
C GLU A 934 0.19 32.02 18.42
N ALA A 935 1.36 31.90 19.05
CA ALA A 935 1.52 32.18 20.48
C ALA A 935 1.39 33.68 20.80
N GLN A 936 1.68 34.55 19.83
CA GLN A 936 1.73 36.00 20.05
C GLN A 936 0.32 36.60 20.18
N PRO A 937 0.11 37.60 21.08
CA PRO A 937 -1.22 38.18 21.29
C PRO A 937 -1.74 38.85 20.01
N GLY A 938 -0.87 39.55 19.27
CA GLY A 938 -1.19 40.26 18.02
C GLY A 938 -1.32 39.39 16.76
N PHE A 939 -1.30 38.06 16.86
CA PHE A 939 -1.51 37.18 15.72
C PHE A 939 -2.96 37.25 15.23
N ASP A 940 -3.15 37.46 13.92
CA ASP A 940 -4.45 37.46 13.27
C ASP A 940 -4.90 36.03 12.94
N ASP A 941 -5.84 35.53 13.75
CA ASP A 941 -6.57 34.29 13.52
C ASP A 941 -7.95 34.56 12.87
N GLY A 942 -8.12 35.71 12.21
CA GLY A 942 -9.36 36.20 11.61
C GLY A 942 -10.02 35.22 10.65
N THR A 943 -9.23 34.39 9.97
CA THR A 943 -9.64 33.34 9.02
C THR A 943 -9.83 31.95 9.64
N TRP A 944 -9.43 31.73 10.89
CA TRP A 944 -9.54 30.43 11.56
C TRP A 944 -10.98 30.06 11.85
N VAL A 945 -11.25 28.74 11.92
CA VAL A 945 -12.58 28.24 12.24
C VAL A 945 -12.93 28.61 13.68
N GLN A 946 -14.07 29.26 13.88
CA GLN A 946 -14.57 29.53 15.23
C GLN A 946 -15.13 28.23 15.83
N ALA A 947 -14.70 27.91 17.05
CA ALA A 947 -15.27 26.79 17.77
C ALA A 947 -16.68 27.13 18.27
N ASP A 948 -17.58 26.17 18.15
CA ASP A 948 -19.00 26.31 18.42
C ASP A 948 -19.52 25.10 19.20
N ASN A 949 -20.84 25.03 19.40
CA ASN A 949 -21.49 23.92 20.09
C ASN A 949 -21.92 22.81 19.09
N ARG A 950 -21.19 22.61 17.98
CA ARG A 950 -21.52 21.55 17.01
C ARG A 950 -21.54 20.17 17.70
N PRO A 951 -22.45 19.27 17.32
CA PRO A 951 -22.46 17.93 17.86
C PRO A 951 -21.16 17.17 17.53
N SER A 952 -20.42 16.72 18.56
CA SER A 952 -19.23 15.86 18.41
C SER A 952 -19.57 14.38 18.22
N ALA A 953 -18.80 13.66 17.40
CA ALA A 953 -18.91 12.19 17.25
C ALA A 953 -17.99 11.40 18.20
N ALA A 954 -17.28 12.08 19.10
CA ALA A 954 -16.32 11.43 19.99
C ALA A 954 -16.96 10.37 20.90
N GLN A 955 -16.16 9.38 21.31
CA GLN A 955 -16.59 8.37 22.29
C GLN A 955 -17.02 8.99 23.62
N THR A 956 -17.92 8.32 24.34
CA THR A 956 -18.65 8.87 25.50
C THR A 956 -17.77 9.52 26.59
N TRP A 957 -16.55 9.02 26.82
CA TRP A 957 -15.62 9.57 27.82
C TRP A 957 -14.73 10.72 27.30
N THR A 958 -14.70 10.96 25.98
CA THR A 958 -14.03 12.11 25.36
C THR A 958 -14.99 13.09 24.68
N LEU A 959 -16.29 12.99 24.96
CA LEU A 959 -17.28 13.98 24.54
C LEU A 959 -17.02 15.36 25.19
N PRO A 960 -17.32 16.48 24.50
CA PRO A 960 -17.30 17.82 25.08
C PRO A 960 -18.18 17.91 26.33
N GLU A 961 -17.66 18.53 27.40
CA GLU A 961 -18.42 18.68 28.64
C GLU A 961 -19.66 19.55 28.44
N ARG A 962 -20.77 19.18 29.07
CA ARG A 962 -22.10 19.75 28.79
C ARG A 962 -22.12 21.27 28.93
N GLY A 963 -22.35 21.97 27.81
CA GLY A 963 -22.43 23.42 27.74
C GLY A 963 -21.09 24.12 27.44
N GLN A 964 -20.02 23.37 27.20
CA GLN A 964 -18.78 23.87 26.60
C GLN A 964 -18.84 23.75 25.07
N PRO A 965 -18.05 24.57 24.34
CA PRO A 965 -17.88 24.37 22.91
C PRO A 965 -17.17 23.04 22.62
N THR A 966 -17.44 22.48 21.45
CA THR A 966 -16.71 21.33 20.91
C THR A 966 -15.32 21.78 20.52
N LEU A 967 -14.28 21.08 20.97
CA LEU A 967 -12.88 21.44 20.70
C LEU A 967 -12.11 20.34 19.97
N ALA A 968 -12.63 19.10 19.90
CA ALA A 968 -11.94 17.99 19.25
C ALA A 968 -11.66 18.27 17.75
N MET A 969 -10.42 18.07 17.31
CA MET A 969 -9.95 18.52 16.00
C MET A 969 -10.72 17.92 14.82
N SER A 970 -11.08 16.64 14.91
CA SER A 970 -11.79 15.93 13.84
C SER A 970 -13.21 16.45 13.59
N ASP A 971 -13.87 17.07 14.56
CA ASP A 971 -15.19 17.73 14.36
C ASP A 971 -15.09 19.03 13.52
N TYR A 972 -13.87 19.47 13.20
CA TYR A 972 -13.55 20.62 12.36
C TYR A 972 -12.88 20.24 11.03
N GLY A 973 -12.75 18.93 10.70
CA GLY A 973 -12.11 18.46 9.48
C GLY A 973 -10.56 18.49 9.53
N PHE A 974 -9.99 18.48 10.74
CA PHE A 974 -8.55 18.37 10.98
C PHE A 974 -8.26 17.05 11.68
N HIS A 975 -7.49 16.15 11.07
CA HIS A 975 -7.40 14.75 11.54
C HIS A 975 -5.99 14.28 11.92
N HIS A 976 -4.96 15.02 11.50
CA HIS A 976 -3.57 14.59 11.55
C HIS A 976 -2.66 15.71 12.04
N GLY A 977 -1.63 15.35 12.80
CA GLY A 977 -0.54 16.25 13.20
C GLY A 977 -0.92 17.34 14.20
N ASP A 978 -0.13 18.41 14.18
CA ASP A 978 -0.30 19.56 15.07
C ASP A 978 -1.60 20.33 14.78
N VAL A 979 -2.26 20.78 15.83
CA VAL A 979 -3.46 21.63 15.77
C VAL A 979 -3.34 22.76 16.79
N TRP A 980 -3.66 23.97 16.35
CA TRP A 980 -3.62 25.17 17.18
C TRP A 980 -5.00 25.64 17.61
N TYR A 981 -5.06 26.15 18.84
CA TYR A 981 -6.22 26.75 19.47
C TYR A 981 -5.88 28.13 19.99
N ARG A 982 -6.76 29.12 19.74
CA ARG A 982 -6.66 30.47 20.32
C ARG A 982 -7.94 30.83 21.06
N GLY A 983 -7.84 30.89 22.38
CA GLY A 983 -8.94 31.12 23.32
C GLY A 983 -8.91 32.54 23.88
N ARG A 984 -9.95 33.32 23.59
CA ARG A 984 -10.12 34.69 24.10
C ARG A 984 -11.06 34.70 25.29
N PHE A 985 -10.64 35.32 26.38
CA PHE A 985 -11.46 35.52 27.57
C PHE A 985 -11.23 36.91 28.15
N ASP A 986 -12.15 37.34 28.99
CA ASP A 986 -12.11 38.61 29.70
C ASP A 986 -12.15 38.30 31.20
N THR A 987 -11.25 38.88 32.00
CA THR A 987 -11.28 38.72 33.46
C THR A 987 -11.52 40.04 34.18
N SER A 988 -12.47 40.02 35.12
CA SER A 988 -12.72 41.11 36.08
C SER A 988 -12.17 40.80 37.48
N ASP A 989 -11.75 39.56 37.74
CA ASP A 989 -11.25 39.08 39.03
C ASP A 989 -9.91 38.34 38.82
N PRO A 990 -8.78 38.88 39.33
CA PRO A 990 -7.46 38.26 39.17
C PRO A 990 -7.31 36.92 39.93
N ALA A 991 -8.32 36.46 40.67
CA ALA A 991 -8.32 35.13 41.29
C ALA A 991 -8.45 33.97 40.29
N ALA A 992 -8.94 34.20 39.06
CA ALA A 992 -9.00 33.19 38.00
C ALA A 992 -7.61 32.96 37.37
N ASN A 993 -6.77 32.17 38.05
CA ASN A 993 -5.35 32.03 37.76
C ASN A 993 -4.90 30.63 37.32
N ARG A 994 -5.82 29.70 37.06
CA ARG A 994 -5.49 28.33 36.65
C ARG A 994 -6.18 27.93 35.36
N LEU A 995 -5.38 27.46 34.40
CA LEU A 995 -5.84 26.82 33.18
C LEU A 995 -5.72 25.30 33.33
N GLU A 996 -6.83 24.59 33.21
CA GLU A 996 -6.89 23.13 33.14
C GLU A 996 -7.28 22.71 31.72
N LEU A 997 -6.49 21.83 31.09
CA LEU A 997 -6.68 21.36 29.72
C LEU A 997 -6.73 19.83 29.71
N PHE A 998 -7.83 19.26 29.21
CA PHE A 998 -7.94 17.84 28.88
C PHE A 998 -7.76 17.70 27.36
N TYR A 999 -6.85 16.84 26.92
CA TYR A 999 -6.44 16.73 25.51
C TYR A 999 -6.23 15.27 25.09
N GLY A 1000 -6.30 15.01 23.78
CA GLY A 1000 -5.92 13.76 23.16
C GLY A 1000 -4.80 13.97 22.15
N GLY A 1001 -3.72 13.18 22.26
CA GLY A 1001 -2.49 13.38 21.49
C GLY A 1001 -1.99 12.15 20.72
N GLY A 1002 -2.57 10.97 20.93
CA GLY A 1002 -2.04 9.72 20.34
C GLY A 1002 -0.91 9.10 21.18
N GLY A 1003 -0.13 8.22 20.59
CA GLY A 1003 0.75 7.28 21.32
C GLY A 1003 2.00 7.87 21.95
N ALA A 1004 2.45 9.03 21.48
CA ALA A 1004 3.50 9.85 22.06
C ALA A 1004 3.18 11.34 21.89
N GLY A 1005 1.90 11.72 21.91
CA GLY A 1005 1.46 13.10 21.70
C GLY A 1005 1.89 14.09 22.79
N MET A 1006 1.73 15.39 22.51
CA MET A 1006 2.09 16.45 23.47
C MET A 1006 1.29 17.73 23.26
N LEU A 1007 1.37 18.66 24.22
CA LEU A 1007 0.86 20.02 24.06
C LEU A 1007 1.81 21.07 24.65
N GLN A 1008 1.67 22.30 24.14
CA GLN A 1008 2.31 23.50 24.65
C GLN A 1008 1.28 24.61 24.83
N ALA A 1009 1.41 25.43 25.88
CA ALA A 1009 0.47 26.50 26.18
C ALA A 1009 1.16 27.85 26.46
N TRP A 1010 0.50 28.94 26.05
CA TRP A 1010 0.91 30.33 26.27
C TRP A 1010 -0.27 31.18 26.72
N VAL A 1011 0.00 32.25 27.47
CA VAL A 1011 -0.95 33.35 27.70
C VAL A 1011 -0.29 34.68 27.31
N ASP A 1012 -0.94 35.43 26.43
CA ASP A 1012 -0.46 36.71 25.87
C ASP A 1012 0.99 36.68 25.35
N GLY A 1013 1.41 35.56 24.74
CA GLY A 1013 2.78 35.35 24.25
C GLY A 1013 3.77 34.79 25.29
N ARG A 1014 3.43 34.77 26.57
CA ARG A 1014 4.26 34.14 27.62
C ARG A 1014 3.98 32.64 27.69
N PHE A 1015 5.03 31.83 27.55
CA PHE A 1015 4.97 30.39 27.70
C PHE A 1015 4.57 30.00 29.14
N LEU A 1016 3.66 29.03 29.25
CA LEU A 1016 3.16 28.47 30.51
C LEU A 1016 3.82 27.13 30.84
N GLY A 1017 4.25 26.39 29.81
CA GLY A 1017 4.84 25.07 29.92
C GLY A 1017 4.34 24.12 28.83
N GLN A 1018 4.81 22.88 28.91
CA GLN A 1018 4.46 21.78 28.02
C GLN A 1018 4.03 20.54 28.81
N HIS A 1019 3.37 19.60 28.14
CA HIS A 1019 2.99 18.30 28.68
C HIS A 1019 3.08 17.25 27.59
N GLU A 1020 3.57 16.06 27.90
CA GLU A 1020 3.65 14.92 26.97
C GLU A 1020 2.86 13.73 27.54
N LEU A 1021 2.39 12.84 26.67
CA LEU A 1021 1.71 11.62 27.08
C LEU A 1021 2.72 10.53 27.52
N ASP A 1022 2.27 9.64 28.41
CA ASP A 1022 3.05 8.53 28.96
C ASP A 1022 3.34 7.47 27.87
N THR A 1023 4.62 7.12 27.70
CA THR A 1023 5.10 6.19 26.65
C THR A 1023 5.75 4.93 27.26
N GLY A 1024 6.35 4.07 26.43
CA GLY A 1024 7.06 2.87 26.90
C GLY A 1024 6.15 1.66 27.12
N ARG A 1025 4.95 1.65 26.53
CA ARG A 1025 3.99 0.52 26.55
C ARG A 1025 3.53 0.22 25.13
N SER A 1026 3.30 -1.05 24.80
CA SER A 1026 2.78 -1.47 23.48
C SER A 1026 1.34 -1.03 23.21
N PHE A 1027 0.63 -0.57 24.24
CA PHE A 1027 -0.66 0.08 24.18
C PHE A 1027 -0.56 1.31 25.11
N PRO A 1028 -0.17 2.49 24.61
CA PRO A 1028 0.06 3.69 25.42
C PRO A 1028 -1.25 4.39 25.82
N GLU A 1029 -1.16 5.35 26.72
CA GLU A 1029 -2.28 6.23 27.09
C GLU A 1029 -2.35 7.40 26.09
N THR A 1030 -3.53 7.68 25.55
CA THR A 1030 -3.71 8.57 24.37
C THR A 1030 -4.37 9.92 24.68
N THR A 1031 -4.78 10.12 25.92
CA THR A 1031 -5.40 11.36 26.45
C THR A 1031 -4.94 11.64 27.88
N ASP A 1032 -4.77 12.91 28.28
CA ASP A 1032 -4.48 13.28 29.68
C ASP A 1032 -4.94 14.72 30.02
N THR A 1033 -4.89 15.11 31.31
CA THR A 1033 -5.28 16.42 31.83
C THR A 1033 -4.13 17.16 32.52
N VAL A 1034 -3.65 18.24 31.90
CA VAL A 1034 -2.63 19.13 32.48
C VAL A 1034 -3.25 20.36 33.17
N ARG A 1035 -2.51 20.96 34.12
CA ARG A 1035 -2.85 22.22 34.79
C ARG A 1035 -1.68 23.18 34.80
N PHE A 1036 -1.90 24.40 34.30
CA PHE A 1036 -0.93 25.50 34.32
C PHE A 1036 -1.37 26.61 35.28
N ASP A 1037 -0.39 27.26 35.92
CA ASP A 1037 -0.59 28.50 36.68
C ASP A 1037 -0.39 29.69 35.74
N LEU A 1038 -1.41 30.53 35.61
CA LEU A 1038 -1.37 31.75 34.80
C LEU A 1038 -0.70 32.91 35.54
N GLY A 1039 -0.45 32.79 36.85
CA GLY A 1039 0.00 33.89 37.69
C GLY A 1039 -1.09 34.95 37.87
N LYS A 1040 -0.69 36.20 38.13
CA LYS A 1040 -1.62 37.33 38.24
C LYS A 1040 -1.88 37.92 36.85
N LEU A 1041 -3.12 37.82 36.39
CA LEU A 1041 -3.59 38.52 35.19
C LEU A 1041 -4.08 39.93 35.54
N ALA A 1042 -4.01 40.84 34.59
CA ALA A 1042 -4.61 42.17 34.72
C ALA A 1042 -6.13 42.09 34.49
N PRO A 1043 -6.95 43.03 34.99
CA PRO A 1043 -8.34 43.11 34.57
C PRO A 1043 -8.43 43.51 33.09
N GLY A 1044 -9.15 42.75 32.27
CA GLY A 1044 -9.29 43.00 30.84
C GLY A 1044 -9.27 41.76 29.94
N PRO A 1045 -9.10 41.96 28.62
CA PRO A 1045 -9.06 40.89 27.63
C PRO A 1045 -7.69 40.19 27.58
N HIS A 1046 -7.71 38.87 27.44
CA HIS A 1046 -6.54 38.00 27.36
C HIS A 1046 -6.68 36.95 26.25
N VAL A 1047 -5.54 36.43 25.77
CA VAL A 1047 -5.48 35.34 24.80
C VAL A 1047 -4.65 34.19 25.35
N VAL A 1048 -5.24 33.01 25.46
CA VAL A 1048 -4.51 31.75 25.59
C VAL A 1048 -4.30 31.14 24.21
N ALA A 1049 -3.08 30.73 23.91
CA ALA A 1049 -2.77 29.90 22.74
C ALA A 1049 -2.35 28.51 23.23
N VAL A 1050 -2.86 27.46 22.56
CA VAL A 1050 -2.50 26.06 22.83
C VAL A 1050 -2.17 25.38 21.52
N MET A 1051 -1.03 24.72 21.44
CA MET A 1051 -0.70 23.77 20.38
C MET A 1051 -0.84 22.37 20.94
N VAL A 1052 -1.53 21.47 20.24
CA VAL A 1052 -1.54 20.04 20.54
C VAL A 1052 -0.98 19.30 19.33
N ARG A 1053 0.05 18.46 19.53
CA ARG A 1053 0.49 17.49 18.53
C ARG A 1053 -0.28 16.19 18.71
N ASN A 1054 -1.16 15.90 17.77
CA ASN A 1054 -1.77 14.59 17.60
C ASN A 1054 -0.91 13.76 16.65
N ASP A 1055 -0.23 12.73 17.15
CA ASP A 1055 0.59 11.86 16.29
C ASP A 1055 -0.20 10.71 15.65
N SER A 1056 -1.39 10.37 16.18
CA SER A 1056 -2.14 9.18 15.77
C SER A 1056 -3.56 9.10 16.36
N HIS A 1057 -4.52 8.63 15.56
CA HIS A 1057 -5.82 8.15 16.04
C HIS A 1057 -5.75 6.66 16.36
N ASN A 1058 -6.49 6.21 17.38
CA ASN A 1058 -6.59 4.78 17.70
C ASN A 1058 -7.11 3.97 16.50
N TRP A 1059 -6.71 2.71 16.43
CA TRP A 1059 -7.37 1.71 15.59
C TRP A 1059 -8.72 1.29 16.19
N ASP A 1060 -9.44 0.39 15.51
CA ASP A 1060 -10.80 -0.05 15.87
C ASP A 1060 -10.92 -1.58 15.99
N LEU A 1061 -9.82 -2.25 16.37
CA LEU A 1061 -9.68 -3.72 16.32
C LEU A 1061 -10.81 -4.47 17.06
N MET A 1062 -11.33 -3.88 18.14
CA MET A 1062 -12.37 -4.48 18.98
C MET A 1062 -13.81 -4.19 18.51
N ALA A 1063 -13.98 -3.37 17.46
CA ALA A 1063 -15.25 -2.81 17.00
C ALA A 1063 -16.02 -2.13 18.15
N ASP A 1064 -15.36 -1.17 18.78
CA ASP A 1064 -15.83 -0.39 19.94
C ASP A 1064 -15.75 1.13 19.73
N ASP A 1065 -15.57 1.55 18.47
CA ASP A 1065 -15.39 2.92 18.02
C ASP A 1065 -14.16 3.65 18.59
N ALA A 1066 -13.12 2.92 19.03
CA ALA A 1066 -11.91 3.51 19.61
C ALA A 1066 -11.24 4.56 18.70
N HIS A 1067 -11.34 4.39 17.38
CA HIS A 1067 -10.90 5.36 16.38
C HIS A 1067 -11.51 6.76 16.53
N ARG A 1068 -12.71 6.88 17.13
CA ARG A 1068 -13.41 8.14 17.40
C ARG A 1068 -13.03 8.79 18.73
N GLU A 1069 -12.07 8.26 19.47
CA GLU A 1069 -11.54 8.96 20.64
C GLU A 1069 -11.04 10.35 20.25
N ALA A 1070 -11.47 11.39 20.97
CA ALA A 1070 -11.15 12.76 20.59
C ALA A 1070 -9.63 13.03 20.55
N ARG A 1071 -9.23 13.92 19.65
CA ARG A 1071 -7.85 14.42 19.50
C ARG A 1071 -7.82 15.93 19.47
N GLY A 1072 -6.66 16.50 19.75
CA GLY A 1072 -6.52 17.92 20.02
C GLY A 1072 -7.00 18.26 21.43
N LEU A 1073 -7.55 19.44 21.61
CA LEU A 1073 -8.09 19.89 22.90
C LEU A 1073 -9.52 19.32 23.06
N ILE A 1074 -9.80 18.65 24.18
CA ILE A 1074 -11.11 18.02 24.42
C ILE A 1074 -11.96 18.93 25.32
N ALA A 1075 -11.37 19.44 26.40
CA ALA A 1075 -11.99 20.42 27.27
C ALA A 1075 -10.95 21.40 27.83
N ALA A 1076 -11.36 22.65 28.06
CA ALA A 1076 -10.52 23.67 28.68
C ALA A 1076 -11.32 24.46 29.73
N SER A 1077 -10.76 24.59 30.93
CA SER A 1077 -11.41 25.22 32.08
C SER A 1077 -10.47 26.25 32.72
N LEU A 1078 -10.89 27.51 32.71
CA LEU A 1078 -10.24 28.59 33.45
C LEU A 1078 -10.95 28.82 34.79
N THR A 1079 -10.20 28.68 35.90
CA THR A 1079 -10.74 28.77 37.27
C THR A 1079 -9.77 29.44 38.23
N SER A 1080 -10.27 29.77 39.43
CA SER A 1080 -9.41 29.95 40.60
C SER A 1080 -9.02 28.60 41.21
N ARG A 1081 -7.92 28.54 41.96
CA ARG A 1081 -7.49 27.32 42.67
C ARG A 1081 -8.57 26.86 43.66
N GLY A 1082 -9.26 25.76 43.34
CA GLY A 1082 -10.38 25.21 44.13
C GLY A 1082 -11.76 25.78 43.76
N GLY A 1083 -11.85 26.63 42.73
CA GLY A 1083 -13.10 27.16 42.21
C GLY A 1083 -13.86 26.19 41.31
N ARG A 1084 -15.06 26.59 40.88
CA ARG A 1084 -15.92 25.85 39.94
C ARG A 1084 -15.25 25.74 38.56
N ARG A 1085 -15.29 24.55 37.93
CA ARG A 1085 -14.84 24.35 36.54
C ARG A 1085 -15.68 25.20 35.57
N PHE A 1086 -15.03 25.71 34.52
CA PHE A 1086 -15.61 26.63 33.52
C PHE A 1086 -16.18 27.95 34.09
N ALA A 1087 -15.58 28.46 35.18
CA ALA A 1087 -16.03 29.71 35.80
C ALA A 1087 -15.86 30.93 34.89
N VAL A 1088 -14.80 30.96 34.06
CA VAL A 1088 -14.58 32.01 33.06
C VAL A 1088 -14.81 31.43 31.66
N PRO A 1089 -15.78 31.94 30.88
CA PRO A 1089 -16.00 31.52 29.50
C PRO A 1089 -14.82 31.89 28.58
N ILE A 1090 -14.45 30.97 27.69
CA ILE A 1090 -13.38 31.17 26.70
C ILE A 1090 -13.97 31.01 25.29
N ARG A 1091 -13.74 31.99 24.42
CA ARG A 1091 -14.16 32.00 23.01
C ARG A 1091 -13.01 31.47 22.15
N TRP A 1092 -13.16 30.26 21.60
CA TRP A 1092 -12.08 29.55 20.91
C TRP A 1092 -12.14 29.69 19.38
N ARG A 1093 -10.96 29.67 18.76
CA ARG A 1093 -10.74 29.39 17.33
C ARG A 1093 -9.74 28.24 17.18
N ILE A 1094 -9.87 27.46 16.11
CA ILE A 1094 -9.10 26.25 15.83
C ILE A 1094 -8.53 26.28 14.40
N GLN A 1095 -7.31 25.78 14.22
CA GLN A 1095 -6.64 25.60 12.92
C GLN A 1095 -5.74 24.36 12.95
N GLY A 1096 -6.05 23.36 12.12
CA GLY A 1096 -5.16 22.25 11.77
C GLY A 1096 -4.47 22.50 10.43
N ASN A 1097 -4.31 21.45 9.62
CA ASN A 1097 -3.70 21.52 8.28
C ASN A 1097 -4.41 22.52 7.34
N GLN A 1098 -3.70 22.97 6.31
CA GLN A 1098 -4.26 23.91 5.32
C GLN A 1098 -5.35 23.22 4.49
N GLY A 1099 -6.58 23.75 4.57
CA GLY A 1099 -7.74 23.25 3.83
C GLY A 1099 -8.57 22.15 4.54
N GLY A 1100 -8.04 21.53 5.60
CA GLY A 1100 -8.72 20.43 6.27
C GLY A 1100 -8.88 19.21 5.35
N GLU A 1101 -10.12 18.80 5.10
CA GLU A 1101 -10.49 17.71 4.17
C GLU A 1101 -10.24 18.08 2.68
N ASP A 1102 -10.29 19.36 2.28
CA ASP A 1102 -9.84 19.82 0.94
C ASP A 1102 -8.34 20.12 0.97
N ILE A 1103 -7.54 19.05 0.96
CA ILE A 1103 -6.10 19.09 1.15
C ILE A 1103 -5.36 19.94 0.10
N ALA A 1104 -4.43 20.78 0.57
CA ALA A 1104 -3.60 21.63 -0.27
C ALA A 1104 -2.56 20.84 -1.08
N ASP A 1105 -1.87 19.88 -0.46
CA ASP A 1105 -0.90 19.00 -1.14
C ASP A 1105 -1.55 17.69 -1.60
N ARG A 1106 -2.12 17.71 -2.81
CA ARG A 1106 -2.67 16.50 -3.46
C ARG A 1106 -1.60 15.54 -3.99
N VAL A 1107 -0.31 15.91 -4.01
CA VAL A 1107 0.78 15.02 -4.45
C VAL A 1107 1.14 14.07 -3.31
N ARG A 1108 1.39 14.64 -2.12
CA ARG A 1108 1.78 13.88 -0.92
C ARG A 1108 0.56 13.39 -0.15
N GLY A 1109 -0.60 14.04 -0.30
CA GLY A 1109 -1.89 13.56 0.18
C GLY A 1109 -2.12 13.71 1.69
N PRO A 1110 -3.17 13.08 2.24
CA PRO A 1110 -3.77 13.50 3.52
C PRO A 1110 -2.87 13.35 4.76
N TYR A 1111 -1.88 12.46 4.72
CA TYR A 1111 -1.00 12.19 5.87
C TYR A 1111 0.32 12.97 5.86
N ASN A 1112 0.62 13.82 4.88
CA ASN A 1112 1.91 14.52 4.83
C ASN A 1112 1.99 15.69 5.82
N ASP A 1113 0.98 16.57 5.76
CA ASP A 1113 0.98 17.88 6.43
C ASP A 1113 0.10 17.86 7.68
N GLY A 1114 0.67 18.29 8.80
CA GLY A 1114 -0.07 18.74 9.98
C GLY A 1114 -0.45 20.22 9.90
N GLY A 1115 -0.79 20.80 11.05
CA GLY A 1115 -1.21 22.19 11.20
C GLY A 1115 -0.19 23.16 11.78
N LEU A 1116 1.12 22.88 11.73
CA LEU A 1116 2.14 23.91 12.03
C LEU A 1116 2.06 25.07 11.02
N TYR A 1117 2.42 26.29 11.44
CA TYR A 1117 2.40 27.44 10.54
C TYR A 1117 3.28 27.22 9.31
N GLY A 1118 4.45 26.61 9.49
CA GLY A 1118 5.42 26.32 8.44
C GLY A 1118 4.97 25.20 7.49
N GLU A 1119 4.13 24.27 7.96
CA GLU A 1119 3.47 23.29 7.08
C GLU A 1119 2.45 24.01 6.18
N ARG A 1120 1.54 24.77 6.78
CA ARG A 1120 0.52 25.55 6.03
C ARG A 1120 1.14 26.59 5.08
N ALA A 1121 2.35 27.08 5.39
CA ALA A 1121 3.12 28.00 4.56
C ALA A 1121 4.12 27.31 3.59
N GLY A 1122 4.12 25.98 3.50
CA GLY A 1122 4.94 25.21 2.55
C GLY A 1122 6.46 25.26 2.79
N TRP A 1123 6.91 25.52 4.02
CA TRP A 1123 8.33 25.69 4.36
C TRP A 1123 9.16 24.40 4.20
N HIS A 1124 8.50 23.24 4.24
CA HIS A 1124 9.08 21.93 3.95
C HIS A 1124 9.34 21.70 2.45
N LEU A 1125 8.66 22.41 1.55
CA LEU A 1125 8.70 22.17 0.10
C LEU A 1125 10.06 22.57 -0.52
N PRO A 1126 10.51 21.90 -1.60
CA PRO A 1126 11.70 22.29 -2.36
C PRO A 1126 11.69 23.76 -2.82
N GLY A 1127 12.88 24.34 -3.01
CA GLY A 1127 13.05 25.73 -3.45
C GLY A 1127 14.01 26.54 -2.57
N ALA A 1128 14.15 27.84 -2.85
CA ALA A 1128 14.92 28.75 -2.01
C ALA A 1128 14.13 29.14 -0.74
N PRO A 1129 14.79 29.35 0.42
CA PRO A 1129 14.13 29.92 1.59
C PRO A 1129 13.64 31.35 1.29
N GLY A 1130 12.38 31.64 1.63
CA GLY A 1130 11.80 32.98 1.47
C GLY A 1130 12.36 34.01 2.48
N GLN A 1131 11.70 35.16 2.60
CA GLN A 1131 12.06 36.14 3.64
C GLN A 1131 11.84 35.58 5.05
N GLY A 1132 12.70 35.96 6.00
CA GLY A 1132 12.58 35.60 7.43
C GLY A 1132 13.41 34.40 7.88
N TRP A 1133 14.23 33.81 7.02
CA TRP A 1133 15.20 32.77 7.38
C TRP A 1133 16.58 33.38 7.67
N THR A 1134 17.25 32.91 8.73
CA THR A 1134 18.61 33.36 9.12
C THR A 1134 19.59 32.19 9.15
N PRO A 1135 20.92 32.40 8.96
CA PRO A 1135 21.90 31.32 9.13
C PRO A 1135 21.87 30.72 10.53
N ALA A 1136 22.04 29.40 10.64
CA ALA A 1136 22.06 28.65 11.89
C ALA A 1136 22.81 27.31 11.74
N ARG A 1137 22.86 26.52 12.81
CA ARG A 1137 23.26 25.10 12.84
C ARG A 1137 22.24 24.29 13.64
N PRO A 1138 22.10 22.96 13.41
CA PRO A 1138 21.16 22.14 14.16
C PRO A 1138 21.31 22.20 15.68
N GLY A 1139 22.56 22.20 16.17
CA GLY A 1139 22.89 22.26 17.60
C GLY A 1139 22.92 23.64 18.22
N ASP A 1140 22.50 24.70 17.52
CA ASP A 1140 22.37 26.03 18.12
C ASP A 1140 21.19 26.06 19.11
N ALA A 1141 21.33 26.81 20.21
CA ALA A 1141 20.28 26.95 21.23
C ALA A 1141 18.93 27.37 20.60
N PRO A 1142 17.78 26.81 21.04
CA PRO A 1142 16.47 27.18 20.52
C PRO A 1142 16.21 28.69 20.62
N PRO A 1143 15.51 29.29 19.65
CA PRO A 1143 15.28 30.74 19.65
C PRO A 1143 14.23 31.18 20.68
N ALA A 1144 13.26 30.31 21.00
CA ALA A 1144 12.16 30.52 21.93
C ALA A 1144 11.46 29.17 22.23
N PRO A 1145 10.61 29.07 23.26
CA PRO A 1145 9.66 27.98 23.41
C PRO A 1145 8.71 27.90 22.21
N GLY A 1146 8.39 26.71 21.73
CA GLY A 1146 7.56 26.48 20.54
C GLY A 1146 8.27 25.66 19.48
N THR A 1147 7.82 25.84 18.23
CA THR A 1147 8.41 25.19 17.05
C THR A 1147 9.29 26.18 16.27
N TYR A 1148 10.47 25.73 15.86
CA TYR A 1148 11.35 26.41 14.91
C TYR A 1148 11.77 25.47 13.79
N TRP A 1149 11.92 25.98 12.58
CA TRP A 1149 12.37 25.19 11.44
C TRP A 1149 13.85 25.37 11.20
N LEU A 1150 14.52 24.27 10.90
CA LEU A 1150 15.84 24.24 10.28
C LEU A 1150 15.69 23.80 8.83
N ARG A 1151 16.41 24.42 7.90
CA ARG A 1151 16.40 24.05 6.47
C ARG A 1151 17.79 24.12 5.87
N THR A 1152 18.14 23.12 5.06
CA THR A 1152 19.33 23.12 4.21
C THR A 1152 19.02 22.56 2.82
N GLN A 1153 19.90 22.84 1.87
CA GLN A 1153 19.92 22.22 0.54
C GLN A 1153 21.24 21.45 0.39
N VAL A 1154 21.17 20.23 -0.11
CA VAL A 1154 22.34 19.38 -0.36
C VAL A 1154 22.25 18.72 -1.72
N LYS A 1155 23.37 18.67 -2.43
CA LYS A 1155 23.48 18.02 -3.73
C LYS A 1155 23.97 16.59 -3.59
N LEU A 1156 23.26 15.65 -4.21
CA LEU A 1156 23.68 14.26 -4.34
C LEU A 1156 24.26 14.01 -5.74
N ASP A 1157 25.24 13.11 -5.79
CA ASP A 1157 25.82 12.56 -7.03
C ASP A 1157 26.05 11.05 -6.85
N LEU A 1158 24.95 10.33 -6.60
CA LEU A 1158 24.99 8.88 -6.36
C LEU A 1158 25.31 8.15 -7.67
N PRO A 1159 26.12 7.07 -7.64
CA PRO A 1159 26.54 6.38 -8.86
C PRO A 1159 25.34 5.80 -9.62
N ARG A 1160 25.31 5.99 -10.95
CA ARG A 1160 24.24 5.44 -11.82
C ARG A 1160 24.31 3.92 -11.87
N GLY A 1161 23.16 3.26 -12.05
CA GLY A 1161 23.08 1.78 -12.08
C GLY A 1161 23.35 1.13 -10.72
N HIS A 1162 23.16 1.88 -9.64
CA HIS A 1162 23.29 1.40 -8.26
C HIS A 1162 22.02 1.72 -7.49
N ASP A 1163 21.62 0.79 -6.63
CA ASP A 1163 20.58 0.99 -5.62
C ASP A 1163 21.27 1.38 -4.31
N VAL A 1164 21.15 2.65 -3.94
CA VAL A 1164 21.79 3.26 -2.78
C VAL A 1164 20.70 3.76 -1.84
N GLN A 1165 20.56 3.09 -0.70
CA GLN A 1165 19.61 3.42 0.34
C GLN A 1165 20.25 4.34 1.36
N LEU A 1166 19.65 5.52 1.56
CA LEU A 1166 20.10 6.52 2.52
C LEU A 1166 19.15 6.61 3.71
N GLY A 1167 19.67 7.11 4.83
CA GLY A 1167 18.90 7.43 6.03
C GLY A 1167 19.40 8.70 6.72
N LEU A 1168 18.51 9.37 7.45
CA LEU A 1168 18.83 10.52 8.27
C LEU A 1168 19.04 10.10 9.73
N ALA A 1169 20.23 10.34 10.27
CA ALA A 1169 20.64 9.87 11.59
C ALA A 1169 20.84 11.02 12.57
N PHE A 1170 20.29 10.87 13.78
CA PHE A 1170 20.29 11.87 14.85
C PHE A 1170 21.19 11.44 16.03
N GLY A 1171 22.13 12.31 16.40
CA GLY A 1171 22.99 12.14 17.58
C GLY A 1171 23.74 10.81 17.62
N ASP A 1172 23.91 10.25 18.82
CA ASP A 1172 24.40 8.89 19.01
C ASP A 1172 23.30 7.89 18.60
N THR A 1173 23.57 7.06 17.59
CA THR A 1173 22.64 6.03 17.09
C THR A 1173 22.80 4.69 17.79
N THR A 1174 23.79 4.53 18.69
CA THR A 1174 23.97 3.33 19.51
C THR A 1174 23.09 3.33 20.77
N ARG A 1175 22.36 4.42 21.01
CA ARG A 1175 21.43 4.60 22.14
C ARG A 1175 20.03 4.91 21.63
N PRO A 1176 18.96 4.33 22.18
CA PRO A 1176 17.59 4.58 21.71
C PRO A 1176 17.09 6.00 22.02
N ARG A 1177 17.71 6.72 22.97
CA ARG A 1177 17.30 8.06 23.44
C ARG A 1177 18.44 8.83 24.08
N SER A 1178 18.25 10.13 24.29
CA SER A 1178 19.15 11.02 25.05
C SER A 1178 18.38 11.87 26.06
N GLY A 1179 19.07 12.65 26.89
CA GLY A 1179 18.45 13.49 27.92
C GLY A 1179 17.96 14.86 27.44
N ARG A 1180 17.64 15.03 26.15
CA ARG A 1180 17.16 16.30 25.58
C ARG A 1180 15.66 16.23 25.35
N GLU A 1181 14.92 17.18 25.91
CA GLU A 1181 13.47 17.30 25.72
C GLU A 1181 13.16 18.09 24.44
N ASN A 1182 13.37 17.44 23.30
CA ASN A 1182 12.99 17.97 21.99
C ASN A 1182 12.44 16.92 21.05
N ARG A 1183 11.70 17.44 20.06
CA ARG A 1183 11.02 16.68 19.02
C ARG A 1183 11.32 17.31 17.67
N ALA A 1184 11.38 16.53 16.60
CA ALA A 1184 11.45 17.05 15.25
C ALA A 1184 10.54 16.29 14.28
N LEU A 1185 9.76 17.00 13.47
CA LEU A 1185 9.21 16.44 12.23
C LEU A 1185 10.29 16.51 11.15
N VAL A 1186 10.48 15.42 10.41
CA VAL A 1186 11.57 15.28 9.43
C VAL A 1186 11.00 15.35 8.03
N PHE A 1187 11.40 16.37 7.25
CA PHE A 1187 10.98 16.53 5.86
C PHE A 1187 12.15 16.42 4.89
N VAL A 1188 11.97 15.62 3.83
CA VAL A 1188 12.92 15.48 2.72
C VAL A 1188 12.18 15.72 1.41
N ASN A 1189 12.61 16.72 0.64
CA ASN A 1189 11.92 17.20 -0.57
C ASN A 1189 10.41 17.41 -0.37
N GLY A 1190 10.03 17.91 0.81
CA GLY A 1190 8.65 18.14 1.25
C GLY A 1190 7.89 16.92 1.76
N TRP A 1191 8.41 15.71 1.60
CA TRP A 1191 7.81 14.51 2.20
C TRP A 1191 8.13 14.44 3.68
N ASN A 1192 7.10 14.32 4.52
CA ASN A 1192 7.25 14.01 5.93
C ASN A 1192 7.72 12.56 6.07
N VAL A 1193 9.01 12.34 6.33
CA VAL A 1193 9.64 11.02 6.47
C VAL A 1193 9.68 10.54 7.92
N GLY A 1194 9.02 11.23 8.86
CA GLY A 1194 8.80 10.72 10.20
C GLY A 1194 9.00 11.71 11.34
N GLN A 1195 8.85 11.18 12.55
CA GLN A 1195 8.94 11.92 13.80
C GLN A 1195 10.13 11.44 14.63
N PHE A 1196 10.96 12.38 15.08
CA PHE A 1196 12.05 12.15 16.03
C PHE A 1196 11.67 12.73 17.39
N ILE A 1197 11.86 11.97 18.46
CA ILE A 1197 11.66 12.41 19.85
C ILE A 1197 12.87 11.98 20.66
N ALA A 1198 13.72 12.93 21.05
CA ALA A 1198 15.07 12.65 21.54
C ALA A 1198 15.07 11.87 22.87
N HIS A 1199 14.16 12.21 23.80
CA HIS A 1199 14.05 11.61 25.13
C HIS A 1199 13.16 10.36 25.20
N VAL A 1200 12.31 10.12 24.19
CA VAL A 1200 11.43 8.93 24.12
C VAL A 1200 12.09 7.80 23.30
N GLY A 1201 12.42 8.07 22.03
CA GLY A 1201 12.94 7.04 21.12
C GLY A 1201 11.91 5.94 20.76
N PRO A 1202 12.34 4.80 20.19
CA PRO A 1202 13.73 4.38 19.99
C PRO A 1202 14.38 4.87 18.69
N GLN A 1203 13.62 5.44 17.74
CA GLN A 1203 14.13 5.66 16.39
C GLN A 1203 15.17 6.80 16.32
N ARG A 1204 16.40 6.45 15.92
CA ARG A 1204 17.54 7.36 15.74
C ARG A 1204 17.99 7.50 14.29
N VAL A 1205 17.60 6.55 13.44
CA VAL A 1205 17.89 6.52 11.99
C VAL A 1205 16.55 6.41 11.26
N PHE A 1206 16.30 7.36 10.38
CA PHE A 1206 15.11 7.42 9.54
C PHE A 1206 15.51 6.99 8.15
N VAL A 1207 15.11 5.79 7.73
CA VAL A 1207 15.26 5.37 6.33
C VAL A 1207 14.49 6.38 5.49
N ILE A 1208 15.11 6.91 4.43
CA ILE A 1208 14.43 7.81 3.51
C ILE A 1208 13.91 6.94 2.36
N PRO A 1209 12.58 6.74 2.21
CA PRO A 1209 12.05 5.93 1.11
C PRO A 1209 12.60 6.39 -0.25
N PRO A 1210 12.95 5.48 -1.17
CA PRO A 1210 13.37 5.87 -2.51
C PRO A 1210 12.23 6.59 -3.26
N GLY A 1211 12.57 7.28 -4.35
CA GLY A 1211 11.65 8.18 -5.06
C GLY A 1211 11.51 9.56 -4.40
N ILE A 1212 11.69 9.68 -3.08
CA ILE A 1212 11.69 10.97 -2.38
C ILE A 1212 12.95 11.79 -2.70
N LEU A 1213 14.11 11.13 -2.79
CA LEU A 1213 15.40 11.77 -3.08
C LEU A 1213 15.64 11.91 -4.59
N HIS A 1214 16.27 13.01 -4.99
CA HIS A 1214 16.87 13.20 -6.30
C HIS A 1214 18.32 12.68 -6.26
N PRO A 1215 18.64 11.49 -6.79
CA PRO A 1215 19.93 10.83 -6.55
C PRO A 1215 21.11 11.49 -7.28
N GLN A 1216 20.87 12.28 -8.32
CA GLN A 1216 21.88 13.10 -9.01
C GLN A 1216 21.39 14.55 -9.13
N GLY A 1217 21.03 15.18 -8.01
CA GLY A 1217 20.43 16.51 -7.99
C GLY A 1217 20.41 17.15 -6.60
N ASP A 1218 19.80 18.34 -6.53
CA ASP A 1218 19.64 19.10 -5.30
C ASP A 1218 18.45 18.55 -4.49
N ASN A 1219 18.63 18.44 -3.18
CA ASN A 1219 17.64 17.93 -2.24
C ASN A 1219 17.47 18.93 -1.09
N THR A 1220 16.22 19.21 -0.71
CA THR A 1220 15.90 20.02 0.47
C THR A 1220 15.67 19.12 1.66
N ILE A 1221 16.34 19.39 2.78
CA ILE A 1221 16.04 18.79 4.08
C ILE A 1221 15.52 19.90 4.99
N ALA A 1222 14.36 19.70 5.58
CA ALA A 1222 13.74 20.62 6.52
C ALA A 1222 13.31 19.87 7.79
N LEU A 1223 13.53 20.46 8.96
CA LEU A 1223 13.27 19.87 10.26
C LEU A 1223 12.44 20.85 11.10
N ALA A 1224 11.23 20.48 11.49
CA ALA A 1224 10.39 21.31 12.37
C ALA A 1224 10.61 20.88 13.82
N VAL A 1225 11.46 21.59 14.55
CA VAL A 1225 11.92 21.25 15.90
C VAL A 1225 11.04 21.93 16.95
N THR A 1226 10.45 21.14 17.84
CA THR A 1226 9.59 21.60 18.96
C THR A 1226 10.30 21.36 20.28
N THR A 1227 10.28 22.37 21.16
CA THR A 1227 10.99 22.37 22.45
C THR A 1227 10.40 23.42 23.41
N ASP A 1228 10.76 23.33 24.69
CA ASP A 1228 10.46 24.30 25.75
C ASP A 1228 11.30 25.58 25.67
N GLY A 1229 12.33 25.61 24.81
CA GLY A 1229 13.21 26.75 24.61
C GLY A 1229 14.51 26.72 25.41
N ASP A 1230 14.78 25.69 26.22
CA ASP A 1230 16.07 25.58 26.92
C ASP A 1230 17.20 25.29 25.93
N SER A 1231 18.31 25.99 26.09
CA SER A 1231 19.60 25.71 25.45
C SER A 1231 20.05 24.24 25.52
N ALA A 1232 19.77 23.53 26.61
CA ALA A 1232 20.07 22.10 26.78
C ALA A 1232 19.27 21.21 25.81
N ASN A 1233 18.07 21.66 25.43
CA ASN A 1233 17.13 20.98 24.56
C ASN A 1233 17.31 21.34 23.07
N ALA A 1234 18.42 21.96 22.67
CA ALA A 1234 18.78 22.14 21.26
C ALA A 1234 18.78 20.80 20.48
N LEU A 1235 18.47 20.82 19.18
CA LEU A 1235 18.47 19.60 18.37
C LEU A 1235 19.87 18.95 18.34
N GLU A 1236 19.89 17.62 18.27
CA GLU A 1236 21.14 16.86 18.18
C GLU A 1236 21.79 16.97 16.78
N PRO A 1237 23.10 16.68 16.64
CA PRO A 1237 23.75 16.66 15.33
C PRO A 1237 23.06 15.67 14.38
N VAL A 1238 22.70 16.17 13.19
CA VAL A 1238 22.06 15.40 12.12
C VAL A 1238 23.11 15.04 11.06
N ARG A 1239 23.03 13.83 10.50
CA ARG A 1239 23.89 13.37 9.40
C ARG A 1239 23.11 12.50 8.40
N LEU A 1240 23.58 12.45 7.17
CA LEU A 1240 23.10 11.54 6.14
C LEU A 1240 23.99 10.29 6.17
N GLU A 1241 23.39 9.10 6.30
CA GLU A 1241 24.10 7.81 6.32
C GLU A 1241 23.75 6.98 5.08
N VAL A 1242 24.75 6.25 4.57
CA VAL A 1242 24.55 5.19 3.59
C VAL A 1242 24.20 3.92 4.36
N LEU A 1243 22.96 3.48 4.27
CA LEU A 1243 22.48 2.27 4.95
C LEU A 1243 22.86 1.02 4.16
N ARG A 1244 22.67 1.07 2.84
CA ARG A 1244 22.97 0.00 1.89
C ARG A 1244 23.36 0.58 0.54
N ALA A 1245 24.32 -0.05 -0.15
CA ALA A 1245 24.65 0.25 -1.53
C ALA A 1245 24.93 -1.04 -2.30
N VAL A 1246 24.34 -1.20 -3.47
CA VAL A 1246 24.58 -2.33 -4.38
C VAL A 1246 24.68 -1.84 -5.82
N HIS A 1247 25.46 -2.54 -6.65
CA HIS A 1247 25.40 -2.37 -8.10
C HIS A 1247 24.25 -3.22 -8.65
N GLY A 1248 23.42 -2.64 -9.53
CA GLY A 1248 22.13 -3.22 -9.92
C GLY A 1248 20.95 -2.40 -9.38
N GLY A 1249 19.98 -3.09 -8.78
CA GLY A 1249 18.64 -2.57 -8.51
C GLY A 1249 17.69 -2.74 -9.69
N VAL A 1250 16.41 -2.48 -9.47
CA VAL A 1250 15.49 -2.21 -10.59
C VAL A 1250 15.88 -0.88 -11.21
N SER A 1251 16.01 -0.84 -12.54
CA SER A 1251 15.90 0.44 -13.24
C SER A 1251 14.55 1.02 -12.87
N GLY A 1252 14.51 2.24 -12.34
CA GLY A 1252 13.24 2.88 -12.04
C GLY A 1252 12.32 2.79 -13.26
N ASP A 1253 11.07 2.39 -13.05
CA ASP A 1253 9.99 2.70 -13.98
C ASP A 1253 9.92 4.22 -14.00
N ALA A 1254 10.78 4.83 -14.83
CA ALA A 1254 10.94 6.25 -14.84
C ALA A 1254 9.58 6.83 -15.20
N VAL A 1255 9.02 7.60 -14.28
CA VAL A 1255 8.08 8.66 -14.63
C VAL A 1255 8.86 9.62 -15.51
N LYS A 1256 8.99 9.26 -16.79
CA LYS A 1256 9.52 10.06 -17.90
C LYS A 1256 8.61 11.28 -17.99
N GLY A 1257 8.90 12.27 -17.15
CA GLY A 1257 7.94 13.27 -16.71
C GLY A 1257 8.49 14.10 -15.55
N GLN A 1258 9.01 13.48 -14.48
CA GLN A 1258 9.63 14.21 -13.36
C GLN A 1258 11.08 14.65 -13.66
N ALA A 1259 11.22 15.48 -14.69
CA ALA A 1259 12.05 16.66 -14.50
C ALA A 1259 11.31 17.56 -13.48
N GLY A 1260 12.04 18.21 -12.58
CA GLY A 1260 11.42 19.10 -11.59
C GLY A 1260 10.64 20.26 -12.24
N PRO A 1261 9.74 20.92 -11.49
CA PRO A 1261 9.02 22.11 -11.94
C PRO A 1261 9.96 23.27 -12.31
#